data_AF-A0A315XZD2-F1
#
_entry.id   AF-A0A315XZD2-F1
#
_cell.length_a   1.000
_cell.length_b   1.000
_cell.length_c   1.000
_cell.angle_alpha   90.00
_cell.angle_beta   90.00
_cell.angle_gamma   90.00
#
_symmetry.space_group_name_H-M   'P 1'
#
loop_
_entity.id
_entity.type
_entity.pdbx_description
1 polymer ?
#
loop_
_entity_poly.entity_id
_entity_poly.type
_entity_poly.pdbx_seq_one_letter_code
_entity_poly.pdbx_strand_id
1 'polypeptide(L)'
;MYKLDDLFKDSIHKGTLFSNEAISAIEAMIFMKKVKGNDSPYIKCQVRNKDIKLTPEEAVRQLYIYSLVHDYGYSVDQMELERHIHFGREVKRADIVVFEKDHPNTEYIIIEVKKPKLSDGKEQLRSYCNATGATMGVWTNGQSISYYHRKDPNYFEDIPNIPNSTQKLKDILTERWTIDDLVAKDKLVNEKKSLKGLIEEMEDEVLANAGVDVFEEVFKLIYTKLYDEMESGRDHSRTLEFRNYGDTDDDLKANIQKLFEKAKKKWPGVFSSDEKITLTSSHLSVCVSSLQDVKLFNSNLDVVDDAFEYLMSKSQKGEKGQFFTPRYVIDMCVRMLNPTKDEKMIDTAAGSCGFPVHTIFYVWKKILAEKGLPQSHLFTTEKKPAECEDYVQENVFAIDFDEKAVRVARTLNLIAGDGRTNVMHLNTLDYERWDDVTKQEEWQDKYYEGWKGLRKLRAKKDENRDFQFDIVMANPPFAGDIKESRIISKYELGKNAKGKYQSKVGRDILFIERNLSFLKPGGRMAIVLPQGRFNNSSDKYIRDYITENCRILAVVGLHGNVFKPHTGTKTSVLFVQKWDDELCPKKDDYPIFFATMKKPSKDNSGEKLVRVDDQGQIILDEHGHLIVDHDLFNHDGLTEDGIAEAFAEFAKKEGLTFFQ
;
A
#
# COMPACT_ATOMS: atom_id res chain seq x y z
N MET A 1 -30.16 -13.50 16.09
CA MET A 1 -30.13 -13.43 14.61
C MET A 1 -28.91 -14.22 14.17
N TYR A 2 -29.05 -15.13 13.21
CA TYR A 2 -27.94 -15.97 12.76
C TYR A 2 -27.03 -15.14 11.85
N LYS A 3 -25.72 -15.10 12.11
CA LYS A 3 -24.77 -14.30 11.34
C LYS A 3 -24.15 -15.13 10.22
N LEU A 4 -24.02 -14.55 9.03
CA LEU A 4 -23.40 -15.24 7.90
C LEU A 4 -21.89 -15.46 8.12
N ASP A 5 -21.23 -14.59 8.87
CA ASP A 5 -19.81 -14.74 9.22
C ASP A 5 -19.54 -16.06 9.96
N ASP A 6 -20.46 -16.49 10.84
CA ASP A 6 -20.36 -17.76 11.56
C ASP A 6 -20.49 -18.96 10.61
N LEU A 7 -21.24 -18.82 9.51
CA LEU A 7 -21.41 -19.85 8.47
C LEU A 7 -20.18 -19.95 7.56
N PHE A 8 -19.50 -18.83 7.32
CA PHE A 8 -18.35 -18.72 6.41
C PHE A 8 -17.00 -18.97 7.08
N LYS A 9 -16.93 -19.03 8.42
CA LYS A 9 -15.70 -19.09 9.21
C LYS A 9 -14.73 -20.20 8.77
N ASP A 10 -15.25 -21.38 8.43
CA ASP A 10 -14.48 -22.55 7.96
C ASP A 10 -14.86 -22.99 6.53
N SER A 11 -15.48 -22.10 5.74
CA SER A 11 -15.89 -22.38 4.37
C SER A 11 -14.97 -21.72 3.33
N ILE A 12 -14.91 -22.34 2.14
CA ILE A 12 -14.33 -21.75 0.93
C ILE A 12 -15.19 -20.60 0.36
N HIS A 13 -16.44 -20.47 0.81
CA HIS A 13 -17.32 -19.39 0.42
C HIS A 13 -17.20 -18.24 1.42
N LYS A 14 -17.24 -17.00 0.92
CA LYS A 14 -17.22 -15.77 1.73
C LYS A 14 -18.36 -14.84 1.28
N GLY A 15 -18.72 -13.90 2.13
CA GLY A 15 -19.69 -12.84 1.81
C GLY A 15 -19.02 -11.53 1.35
N THR A 16 -17.70 -11.51 1.15
CA THR A 16 -16.90 -10.28 1.04
C THR A 16 -17.13 -9.49 -0.25
N LEU A 17 -17.71 -10.10 -1.29
CA LEU A 17 -18.14 -9.39 -2.50
C LEU A 17 -19.41 -8.55 -2.33
N PHE A 18 -20.18 -8.78 -1.26
CA PHE A 18 -21.52 -8.23 -1.13
C PHE A 18 -21.56 -7.09 -0.14
N SER A 19 -22.42 -6.11 -0.42
CA SER A 19 -22.60 -4.94 0.45
C SER A 19 -23.15 -5.33 1.82
N ASN A 20 -22.87 -4.51 2.84
CA ASN A 20 -23.38 -4.75 4.19
C ASN A 20 -24.91 -4.74 4.23
N GLU A 21 -25.53 -3.97 3.34
CA GLU A 21 -26.97 -3.93 3.12
C GLU A 21 -27.49 -5.28 2.63
N ALA A 22 -26.84 -5.87 1.61
CA ALA A 22 -27.19 -7.19 1.09
C ALA A 22 -27.00 -8.27 2.17
N ILE A 23 -25.87 -8.26 2.88
CA ILE A 23 -25.58 -9.19 3.99
C ILE A 23 -26.68 -9.08 5.06
N SER A 24 -26.99 -7.87 5.52
CA SER A 24 -27.99 -7.63 6.56
C SER A 24 -29.39 -8.05 6.11
N ALA A 25 -29.75 -7.80 4.85
CA ALA A 25 -31.03 -8.22 4.29
C ALA A 25 -31.17 -9.73 4.26
N ILE A 26 -30.12 -10.45 3.82
CA ILE A 26 -30.13 -11.92 3.82
C ILE A 26 -30.14 -12.48 5.24
N GLU A 27 -29.36 -11.92 6.18
CA GLU A 27 -29.35 -12.33 7.59
C GLU A 27 -30.72 -12.20 8.26
N ALA A 28 -31.48 -11.15 7.92
CA ALA A 28 -32.83 -10.94 8.43
C ALA A 28 -33.84 -12.00 7.93
N MET A 29 -33.56 -12.68 6.81
CA MET A 29 -34.40 -13.73 6.25
C MET A 29 -34.10 -15.12 6.83
N ILE A 30 -33.04 -15.27 7.64
CA ILE A 30 -32.63 -16.56 8.20
C ILE A 30 -33.48 -16.92 9.41
N PHE A 31 -33.96 -18.16 9.45
CA PHE A 31 -34.67 -18.73 10.60
C PHE A 31 -34.17 -20.14 10.93
N MET A 32 -34.31 -20.53 12.20
CA MET A 32 -33.85 -21.84 12.67
C MET A 32 -34.98 -22.88 12.57
N LYS A 33 -34.68 -24.06 12.04
CA LYS A 33 -35.61 -25.19 11.97
C LYS A 33 -35.01 -26.42 12.65
N LYS A 34 -35.80 -27.07 13.50
CA LYS A 34 -35.42 -28.36 14.10
C LYS A 34 -35.53 -29.48 13.08
N VAL A 35 -34.40 -30.11 12.76
CA VAL A 35 -34.34 -31.27 11.87
C VAL A 35 -33.51 -32.35 12.55
N LYS A 36 -34.13 -33.52 12.79
CA LYS A 36 -33.48 -34.68 13.46
C LYS A 36 -32.81 -34.34 14.82
N GLY A 37 -33.42 -33.44 15.60
CA GLY A 37 -32.94 -33.07 16.93
C GLY A 37 -31.90 -31.95 16.98
N ASN A 38 -31.37 -31.50 15.83
CA ASN A 38 -30.46 -30.36 15.75
C ASN A 38 -31.15 -29.12 15.16
N ASP A 39 -30.84 -27.96 15.70
CA ASP A 39 -31.23 -26.67 15.12
C ASP A 39 -30.33 -26.38 13.91
N SER A 40 -30.93 -26.22 12.74
CA SER A 40 -30.22 -25.88 11.50
C SER A 40 -30.74 -24.56 10.92
N PRO A 41 -29.87 -23.71 10.36
CA PRO A 41 -30.30 -22.47 9.71
C PRO A 41 -30.98 -22.77 8.37
N TYR A 42 -32.08 -22.09 8.10
CA TYR A 42 -32.86 -22.12 6.87
C TYR A 42 -33.13 -20.69 6.40
N ILE A 43 -33.33 -20.53 5.11
CA ILE A 43 -33.74 -19.27 4.48
C ILE A 43 -34.91 -19.54 3.53
N LYS A 44 -35.80 -18.58 3.42
CA LYS A 44 -36.86 -18.62 2.41
C LYS A 44 -36.27 -18.14 1.09
N CYS A 45 -36.05 -19.07 0.16
CA CYS A 45 -35.44 -18.78 -1.13
C CYS A 45 -36.26 -17.75 -1.91
N GLN A 46 -35.61 -16.66 -2.34
CA GLN A 46 -36.25 -15.54 -3.01
C GLN A 46 -36.91 -15.95 -4.33
N VAL A 47 -36.28 -16.84 -5.11
CA VAL A 47 -36.79 -17.32 -6.40
C VAL A 47 -37.79 -18.47 -6.25
N ARG A 48 -37.48 -19.48 -5.45
CA ARG A 48 -38.30 -20.70 -5.33
C ARG A 48 -39.48 -20.56 -4.38
N ASN A 49 -39.50 -19.52 -3.55
CA ASN A 49 -40.48 -19.31 -2.48
C ASN A 49 -40.63 -20.52 -1.54
N LYS A 50 -39.51 -21.19 -1.24
CA LYS A 50 -39.43 -22.41 -0.41
C LYS A 50 -38.37 -22.26 0.68
N ASP A 51 -38.59 -22.94 1.80
CA ASP A 51 -37.60 -23.05 2.87
C ASP A 51 -36.44 -23.96 2.43
N ILE A 52 -35.24 -23.40 2.31
CA ILE A 52 -34.02 -24.11 1.92
C ILE A 52 -33.04 -24.09 3.10
N LYS A 53 -32.36 -25.22 3.33
CA LYS A 53 -31.29 -25.29 4.33
C LYS A 53 -30.15 -24.36 3.91
N LEU A 54 -29.75 -23.46 4.79
CA LEU A 54 -28.70 -22.51 4.51
C LEU A 54 -27.32 -23.20 4.62
N THR A 55 -26.72 -23.48 3.48
CA THR A 55 -25.30 -23.87 3.35
C THR A 55 -24.48 -22.63 2.96
N PRO A 56 -23.13 -22.65 3.10
CA PRO A 56 -22.30 -21.53 2.64
C PRO A 56 -22.51 -21.19 1.16
N GLU A 57 -22.63 -22.21 0.32
CA GLU A 57 -22.95 -22.07 -1.11
C GLU A 57 -24.33 -21.43 -1.33
N GLU A 58 -25.36 -21.89 -0.58
CA GLU A 58 -26.70 -21.29 -0.65
C GLU A 58 -26.69 -19.84 -0.16
N ALA A 59 -25.89 -19.49 0.84
CA ALA A 59 -25.76 -18.12 1.32
C ALA A 59 -25.19 -17.20 0.22
N VAL A 60 -24.11 -17.60 -0.46
CA VAL A 60 -23.59 -16.85 -1.62
C VAL A 60 -24.61 -16.77 -2.74
N ARG A 61 -25.32 -17.87 -3.03
CA ARG A 61 -26.39 -17.88 -4.04
C ARG A 61 -27.48 -16.87 -3.71
N GLN A 62 -27.95 -16.81 -2.45
CA GLN A 62 -28.98 -15.86 -2.02
C GLN A 62 -28.49 -14.40 -2.04
N LEU A 63 -27.23 -14.17 -1.66
CA LEU A 63 -26.59 -12.84 -1.76
C LEU A 63 -26.49 -12.39 -3.22
N TYR A 64 -26.09 -13.29 -4.13
CA TYR A 64 -26.01 -12.95 -5.55
C TYR A 64 -27.38 -12.70 -6.18
N ILE A 65 -28.41 -13.46 -5.77
CA ILE A 65 -29.80 -13.19 -6.17
C ILE A 65 -30.23 -11.81 -5.69
N TYR A 66 -29.88 -11.42 -4.46
CA TYR A 66 -30.17 -10.08 -3.95
C TYR A 66 -29.55 -9.01 -4.86
N SER A 67 -28.27 -9.14 -5.21
CA SER A 67 -27.61 -8.21 -6.13
C SER A 67 -28.27 -8.18 -7.51
N LEU A 68 -28.64 -9.32 -8.08
CA LEU A 68 -29.34 -9.36 -9.36
C LEU A 68 -30.65 -8.57 -9.34
N VAL A 69 -31.40 -8.64 -8.24
CA VAL A 69 -32.70 -7.96 -8.09
C VAL A 69 -32.53 -6.49 -7.78
N HIS A 70 -31.66 -6.14 -6.83
CA HIS A 70 -31.57 -4.80 -6.26
C HIS A 70 -30.53 -3.93 -6.95
N ASP A 71 -29.41 -4.50 -7.39
CA ASP A 71 -28.31 -3.76 -8.01
C ASP A 71 -28.45 -3.79 -9.54
N TYR A 72 -28.79 -4.96 -10.11
CA TYR A 72 -28.97 -5.12 -11.56
C TYR A 72 -30.42 -4.99 -12.03
N GLY A 73 -31.40 -4.92 -11.12
CA GLY A 73 -32.80 -4.66 -11.46
C GLY A 73 -33.51 -5.80 -12.21
N TYR A 74 -33.00 -7.03 -12.18
CA TYR A 74 -33.67 -8.19 -12.77
C TYR A 74 -34.85 -8.65 -11.91
N SER A 75 -35.96 -9.05 -12.54
CA SER A 75 -37.07 -9.65 -11.80
C SER A 75 -36.74 -11.08 -11.38
N VAL A 76 -37.23 -11.48 -10.22
CA VAL A 76 -37.21 -12.87 -9.75
C VAL A 76 -37.88 -13.82 -10.75
N ASP A 77 -38.90 -13.34 -11.47
CA ASP A 77 -39.60 -14.11 -12.51
C ASP A 77 -38.73 -14.41 -13.74
N GLN A 78 -37.62 -13.68 -13.91
CA GLN A 78 -36.64 -13.92 -14.97
C GLN A 78 -35.57 -14.93 -14.56
N MET A 79 -35.69 -15.56 -13.38
CA MET A 79 -34.64 -16.42 -12.83
C MET A 79 -35.13 -17.85 -12.63
N GLU A 80 -34.28 -18.82 -12.92
CA GLU A 80 -34.46 -20.21 -12.52
C GLU A 80 -33.21 -20.74 -11.82
N LEU A 81 -33.40 -21.48 -10.74
CA LEU A 81 -32.31 -22.04 -9.94
C LEU A 81 -32.16 -23.53 -10.17
N GLU A 82 -30.91 -24.02 -10.17
CA GLU A 82 -30.53 -25.43 -10.45
C GLU A 82 -31.13 -26.01 -11.74
N ARG A 83 -31.21 -25.18 -12.80
CA ARG A 83 -31.76 -25.59 -14.10
C ARG A 83 -30.93 -26.70 -14.74
N HIS A 84 -31.59 -27.73 -15.25
CA HIS A 84 -30.93 -28.87 -15.90
C HIS A 84 -30.42 -28.50 -17.30
N ILE A 85 -29.12 -28.65 -17.50
CA ILE A 85 -28.44 -28.46 -18.79
C ILE A 85 -28.03 -29.83 -19.34
N HIS A 86 -28.44 -30.11 -20.58
CA HIS A 86 -28.28 -31.41 -21.22
C HIS A 86 -27.03 -31.43 -22.13
N PHE A 87 -26.18 -32.42 -21.92
CA PHE A 87 -24.97 -32.70 -22.69
C PHE A 87 -25.06 -34.10 -23.31
N GLY A 88 -25.90 -34.24 -24.34
CA GLY A 88 -26.23 -35.55 -24.89
C GLY A 88 -26.93 -36.44 -23.86
N ARG A 89 -26.22 -37.42 -23.30
CA ARG A 89 -26.72 -38.32 -22.24
C ARG A 89 -26.44 -37.85 -20.83
N GLU A 90 -25.51 -36.91 -20.65
CA GLU A 90 -25.15 -36.37 -19.34
C GLU A 90 -26.02 -35.15 -19.03
N VAL A 91 -26.48 -35.02 -17.78
CA VAL A 91 -27.27 -33.87 -17.34
C VAL A 91 -26.58 -33.22 -16.15
N LYS A 92 -26.28 -31.92 -16.28
CA LYS A 92 -25.68 -31.09 -15.24
C LYS A 92 -26.67 -30.01 -14.80
N ARG A 93 -26.37 -29.27 -13.73
CA ARG A 93 -27.24 -28.20 -13.21
C ARG A 93 -26.45 -26.91 -13.08
N ALA A 94 -26.98 -25.83 -13.64
CA ALA A 94 -26.46 -24.48 -13.42
C ALA A 94 -27.13 -23.86 -12.19
N ASP A 95 -26.36 -23.14 -11.37
CA ASP A 95 -26.86 -22.61 -10.09
C ASP A 95 -27.96 -21.57 -10.25
N ILE A 96 -27.74 -20.57 -11.11
CA ILE A 96 -28.72 -19.53 -11.45
C ILE A 96 -28.69 -19.33 -12.96
N VAL A 97 -29.87 -19.24 -13.56
CA VAL A 97 -30.06 -18.87 -14.96
C VAL A 97 -31.00 -17.67 -15.02
N VAL A 98 -30.56 -16.62 -15.70
CA VAL A 98 -31.37 -15.42 -15.98
C VAL A 98 -31.83 -15.49 -17.44
N PHE A 99 -33.12 -15.29 -17.70
CA PHE A 99 -33.71 -15.31 -19.04
C PHE A 99 -33.86 -13.91 -19.64
N GLU A 100 -33.90 -13.85 -20.97
CA GLU A 100 -34.20 -12.60 -21.67
C GLU A 100 -35.60 -12.08 -21.31
N LYS A 101 -35.70 -10.75 -21.17
CA LYS A 101 -36.95 -10.08 -20.80
C LYS A 101 -38.08 -10.33 -21.80
N ASP A 102 -37.74 -10.31 -23.09
CA ASP A 102 -38.70 -10.48 -24.18
C ASP A 102 -38.85 -11.94 -24.64
N HIS A 103 -37.93 -12.82 -24.20
CA HIS A 103 -37.91 -14.25 -24.54
C HIS A 103 -37.65 -15.09 -23.28
N PRO A 104 -38.69 -15.38 -22.47
CA PRO A 104 -38.53 -16.03 -21.15
C PRO A 104 -38.04 -17.49 -21.20
N ASN A 105 -37.89 -18.06 -22.40
CA ASN A 105 -37.33 -19.40 -22.61
C ASN A 105 -35.89 -19.36 -23.13
N THR A 106 -35.32 -18.19 -23.37
CA THR A 106 -33.96 -18.00 -23.87
C THR A 106 -33.05 -17.65 -22.71
N GLU A 107 -32.11 -18.54 -22.40
CA GLU A 107 -31.09 -18.29 -21.39
C GLU A 107 -30.21 -17.11 -21.80
N TYR A 108 -30.15 -16.08 -20.96
CA TYR A 108 -29.38 -14.87 -21.22
C TYR A 108 -28.05 -14.89 -20.45
N ILE A 109 -28.12 -15.18 -19.14
CA ILE A 109 -26.96 -15.24 -18.24
C ILE A 109 -26.98 -16.55 -17.48
N ILE A 110 -25.86 -17.26 -17.48
CA ILE A 110 -25.65 -18.40 -16.59
C ILE A 110 -24.70 -17.98 -15.49
N ILE A 111 -25.06 -18.20 -14.23
CA ILE A 111 -24.19 -17.95 -13.09
C ILE A 111 -23.90 -19.28 -12.40
N GLU A 112 -22.61 -19.56 -12.21
CA GLU A 112 -22.11 -20.70 -11.45
C GLU A 112 -21.51 -20.20 -10.13
N VAL A 113 -22.02 -20.71 -9.02
CA VAL A 113 -21.66 -20.32 -7.65
C VAL A 113 -20.67 -21.35 -7.05
N LYS A 114 -19.87 -22.05 -7.88
CA LYS A 114 -19.17 -23.27 -7.47
C LYS A 114 -17.72 -23.46 -7.97
N LYS A 115 -16.95 -24.15 -7.09
CA LYS A 115 -15.55 -24.63 -7.10
C LYS A 115 -14.44 -23.63 -6.70
N PRO A 116 -13.41 -24.07 -5.96
CA PRO A 116 -12.36 -23.21 -5.38
C PRO A 116 -11.34 -22.66 -6.40
N LYS A 117 -11.31 -23.19 -7.63
CA LYS A 117 -10.37 -22.74 -8.67
C LYS A 117 -11.14 -22.16 -9.85
N LEU A 118 -10.79 -20.92 -10.21
CA LEU A 118 -11.32 -20.20 -11.36
C LEU A 118 -11.21 -21.03 -12.66
N SER A 119 -10.12 -21.79 -12.84
CA SER A 119 -9.91 -22.64 -14.03
C SER A 119 -11.03 -23.68 -14.24
N ASP A 120 -11.42 -24.36 -13.17
CA ASP A 120 -12.37 -25.47 -13.22
C ASP A 120 -13.81 -24.96 -13.36
N GLY A 121 -14.11 -23.81 -12.74
CA GLY A 121 -15.39 -23.12 -12.87
C GLY A 121 -15.56 -22.50 -14.26
N LYS A 122 -14.50 -21.91 -14.84
CA LYS A 122 -14.51 -21.30 -16.17
C LYS A 122 -14.81 -22.31 -17.27
N GLU A 123 -14.21 -23.50 -17.26
CA GLU A 123 -14.51 -24.55 -18.24
C GLU A 123 -15.95 -25.06 -18.14
N GLN A 124 -16.44 -25.26 -16.91
CA GLN A 124 -17.80 -25.71 -16.65
C GLN A 124 -18.83 -24.67 -17.13
N LEU A 125 -18.62 -23.39 -16.79
CA LEU A 125 -19.47 -22.30 -17.21
C LEU A 125 -19.49 -22.13 -18.73
N ARG A 126 -18.32 -22.21 -19.39
CA ARG A 126 -18.23 -22.21 -20.86
C ARG A 126 -19.02 -23.36 -21.48
N SER A 127 -18.94 -24.56 -20.89
CA SER A 127 -19.73 -25.70 -21.35
C SER A 127 -21.24 -25.44 -21.23
N TYR A 128 -21.70 -24.79 -20.16
CA TYR A 128 -23.11 -24.43 -19.95
C TYR A 128 -23.60 -23.40 -20.96
N CYS A 129 -22.87 -22.31 -21.16
CA CYS A 129 -23.24 -21.30 -22.15
C CYS A 129 -23.23 -21.88 -23.57
N ASN A 130 -22.34 -22.83 -23.87
CA ASN A 130 -22.33 -23.52 -25.16
C ASN A 130 -23.51 -24.45 -25.39
N ALA A 131 -23.94 -25.18 -24.36
CA ALA A 131 -25.07 -26.10 -24.46
C ALA A 131 -26.42 -25.40 -24.54
N THR A 132 -26.55 -24.25 -23.88
CA THR A 132 -27.80 -23.47 -23.82
C THR A 132 -27.90 -22.39 -24.89
N GLY A 133 -26.75 -21.90 -25.38
CA GLY A 133 -26.69 -20.71 -26.22
C GLY A 133 -26.58 -19.40 -25.45
N ALA A 134 -26.53 -19.44 -24.11
CA ALA A 134 -26.50 -18.24 -23.28
C ALA A 134 -25.37 -17.29 -23.66
N THR A 135 -25.71 -16.01 -23.78
CA THR A 135 -24.78 -14.97 -24.23
C THR A 135 -23.73 -14.64 -23.18
N MET A 136 -24.06 -14.77 -21.89
CA MET A 136 -23.14 -14.40 -20.82
C MET A 136 -23.00 -15.49 -19.76
N GLY A 137 -21.81 -15.57 -19.19
CA GLY A 137 -21.49 -16.42 -18.06
C GLY A 137 -20.96 -15.59 -16.90
N VAL A 138 -21.34 -15.94 -15.68
CA VAL A 138 -20.74 -15.39 -14.45
C VAL A 138 -20.25 -16.55 -13.61
N TRP A 139 -19.04 -16.43 -13.10
CA TRP A 139 -18.53 -17.33 -12.07
C TRP A 139 -18.29 -16.53 -10.80
N THR A 140 -18.72 -17.04 -9.66
CA THR A 140 -18.40 -16.45 -8.35
C THR A 140 -18.30 -17.50 -7.25
N ASN A 141 -17.44 -17.25 -6.27
CA ASN A 141 -17.35 -18.02 -5.02
C ASN A 141 -17.72 -17.16 -3.78
N GLY A 142 -18.21 -15.93 -3.99
CA GLY A 142 -18.51 -14.96 -2.93
C GLY A 142 -17.30 -14.13 -2.44
N GLN A 143 -16.09 -14.45 -2.90
CA GLN A 143 -14.87 -13.67 -2.69
C GLN A 143 -14.38 -13.00 -3.98
N SER A 144 -14.47 -13.74 -5.09
CA SER A 144 -14.04 -13.34 -6.43
C SER A 144 -15.15 -13.59 -7.44
N ILE A 145 -15.14 -12.80 -8.50
CA ILE A 145 -16.15 -12.84 -9.56
C ILE A 145 -15.51 -12.62 -10.92
N SER A 146 -16.03 -13.30 -11.93
CA SER A 146 -15.61 -13.11 -13.32
C SER A 146 -16.82 -13.16 -14.22
N TYR A 147 -16.85 -12.27 -15.20
CA TYR A 147 -17.93 -12.15 -16.16
C TYR A 147 -17.40 -12.47 -17.56
N TYR A 148 -18.19 -13.18 -18.34
CA TYR A 148 -17.82 -13.64 -19.66
C TYR A 148 -18.93 -13.33 -20.66
N HIS A 149 -18.55 -12.88 -21.84
CA HIS A 149 -19.43 -12.82 -23.00
C HIS A 149 -19.05 -13.88 -24.03
N ARG A 150 -20.04 -14.63 -24.48
CA ARG A 150 -19.92 -15.65 -25.53
C ARG A 150 -20.27 -15.02 -26.88
N LYS A 151 -19.27 -14.72 -27.69
CA LYS A 151 -19.49 -14.30 -29.09
C LYS A 151 -19.79 -15.49 -30.00
N ASP A 152 -19.08 -16.59 -29.80
CA ASP A 152 -19.19 -17.83 -30.59
C ASP A 152 -19.09 -19.08 -29.70
N PRO A 153 -19.52 -20.27 -30.14
CA PRO A 153 -19.41 -21.50 -29.36
C PRO A 153 -17.98 -21.84 -28.89
N ASN A 154 -16.96 -21.33 -29.57
CA ASN A 154 -15.56 -21.57 -29.22
C ASN A 154 -14.87 -20.32 -28.66
N TYR A 155 -15.60 -19.21 -28.47
CA TYR A 155 -15.01 -17.93 -28.12
C TYR A 155 -15.77 -17.22 -27.01
N PHE A 156 -15.09 -17.07 -25.87
CA PHE A 156 -15.55 -16.35 -24.69
C PHE A 156 -14.55 -15.25 -24.37
N GLU A 157 -15.02 -14.02 -24.26
CA GLU A 157 -14.26 -12.86 -23.83
C GLU A 157 -14.61 -12.48 -22.40
N ASP A 158 -13.62 -12.05 -21.63
CA ASP A 158 -13.84 -11.53 -20.29
C ASP A 158 -14.45 -10.11 -20.43
N ILE A 159 -15.55 -9.85 -19.71
CA ILE A 159 -16.21 -8.54 -19.70
C ILE A 159 -16.11 -7.91 -18.30
N PRO A 160 -16.13 -6.57 -18.17
CA PRO A 160 -15.97 -5.92 -16.88
C PRO A 160 -17.16 -6.16 -15.95
N ASN A 161 -18.37 -6.27 -16.51
CA ASN A 161 -19.60 -6.57 -15.76
C ASN A 161 -20.70 -7.12 -16.69
N ILE A 162 -21.78 -7.66 -16.13
CA ILE A 162 -23.04 -7.92 -16.83
C ILE A 162 -23.89 -6.63 -16.92
N PRO A 163 -24.73 -6.48 -17.95
CA PRO A 163 -25.69 -5.38 -18.03
C PRO A 163 -26.73 -5.47 -16.91
N ASN A 164 -27.27 -4.33 -16.48
CA ASN A 164 -28.51 -4.31 -15.71
C ASN A 164 -29.73 -4.58 -16.62
N SER A 165 -30.92 -4.74 -16.04
CA SER A 165 -32.16 -5.10 -16.77
C SER A 165 -32.63 -4.08 -17.82
N THR A 166 -32.03 -2.87 -17.84
CA THR A 166 -32.30 -1.80 -18.81
C THR A 166 -31.16 -1.55 -19.78
N GLN A 167 -29.97 -2.08 -19.51
CA GLN A 167 -28.77 -1.90 -20.31
C GLN A 167 -28.58 -3.04 -21.31
N LYS A 168 -27.87 -2.75 -22.39
CA LYS A 168 -27.33 -3.76 -23.31
C LYS A 168 -25.88 -4.02 -22.96
N LEU A 169 -25.39 -5.21 -23.33
CA LEU A 169 -23.98 -5.52 -23.18
C LEU A 169 -23.07 -4.50 -23.89
N LYS A 170 -23.48 -3.99 -25.06
CA LYS A 170 -22.76 -2.91 -25.74
C LYS A 170 -22.59 -1.68 -24.85
N ASP A 171 -23.59 -1.33 -24.04
CA ASP A 171 -23.53 -0.16 -23.17
C ASP A 171 -22.47 -0.36 -22.08
N ILE A 172 -22.34 -1.58 -21.55
CA ILE A 172 -21.28 -1.94 -20.60
C ILE A 172 -19.88 -1.92 -21.24
N LEU A 173 -19.74 -2.48 -22.45
CA LEU A 173 -18.46 -2.53 -23.17
C LEU A 173 -18.03 -1.16 -23.72
N THR A 174 -18.98 -0.25 -23.94
CA THR A 174 -18.72 1.11 -24.46
C THR A 174 -18.72 2.20 -23.40
N GLU A 175 -19.11 1.89 -22.16
CA GLU A 175 -18.94 2.83 -21.05
C GLU A 175 -17.44 3.12 -20.89
N ARG A 176 -17.07 4.39 -21.02
CA ARG A 176 -15.69 4.87 -20.96
C ARG A 176 -15.55 5.64 -19.66
N TRP A 177 -14.75 5.12 -18.73
CA TRP A 177 -14.59 5.74 -17.41
C TRP A 177 -13.55 6.85 -17.46
N THR A 178 -13.92 8.00 -16.92
CA THR A 178 -13.01 9.10 -16.59
C THR A 178 -12.45 8.90 -15.18
N ILE A 179 -11.54 9.78 -14.76
CA ILE A 179 -11.05 9.79 -13.38
C ILE A 179 -12.18 10.07 -12.37
N ASP A 180 -13.16 10.89 -12.73
CA ASP A 180 -14.29 11.24 -11.86
C ASP A 180 -15.22 10.03 -11.64
N ASP A 181 -15.40 9.20 -12.68
CA ASP A 181 -16.13 7.94 -12.55
C ASP A 181 -15.42 6.96 -11.60
N LEU A 182 -14.09 6.85 -11.70
CA LEU A 182 -13.28 6.02 -10.81
C LEU A 182 -13.35 6.51 -9.36
N VAL A 183 -13.33 7.83 -9.14
CA VAL A 183 -13.50 8.43 -7.81
C VAL A 183 -14.86 8.06 -7.21
N ALA A 184 -15.93 8.19 -7.99
CA ALA A 184 -17.29 7.90 -7.51
C ALA A 184 -17.51 6.40 -7.24
N LYS A 185 -16.85 5.52 -8.01
CA LYS A 185 -17.06 4.07 -7.98
C LYS A 185 -15.90 3.31 -7.33
N ASP A 186 -14.99 3.99 -6.62
CA ASP A 186 -13.78 3.36 -6.05
C ASP A 186 -14.12 2.16 -5.17
N LYS A 187 -13.60 1.00 -5.59
CA LYS A 187 -13.82 -0.29 -4.95
C LYS A 187 -13.36 -0.33 -3.50
N LEU A 188 -12.26 0.37 -3.16
CA LEU A 188 -11.73 0.34 -1.79
C LEU A 188 -12.67 0.99 -0.80
N VAL A 189 -13.29 2.12 -1.18
CA VAL A 189 -14.24 2.85 -0.35
C VAL A 189 -15.58 2.13 -0.30
N ASN A 190 -16.11 1.73 -1.46
CA ASN A 190 -17.45 1.16 -1.57
C ASN A 190 -17.55 -0.25 -0.97
N GLU A 191 -16.50 -1.06 -1.10
CA GLU A 191 -16.48 -2.45 -0.58
C GLU A 191 -15.71 -2.58 0.75
N LYS A 192 -15.14 -1.49 1.29
CA LYS A 192 -14.28 -1.49 2.49
C LYS A 192 -13.12 -2.50 2.41
N LYS A 193 -12.62 -2.76 1.21
CA LYS A 193 -11.44 -3.61 0.97
C LYS A 193 -10.16 -2.78 1.05
N SER A 194 -9.04 -3.44 1.35
CA SER A 194 -7.71 -2.84 1.23
C SER A 194 -7.01 -3.30 -0.05
N LEU A 195 -6.13 -2.45 -0.60
CA LEU A 195 -5.30 -2.84 -1.75
C LEU A 195 -4.42 -4.05 -1.42
N LYS A 196 -3.89 -4.13 -0.20
CA LYS A 196 -3.20 -5.32 0.31
C LYS A 196 -4.06 -6.58 0.16
N GLY A 197 -5.31 -6.53 0.60
CA GLY A 197 -6.24 -7.67 0.50
C GLY A 197 -6.49 -8.07 -0.95
N LEU A 198 -6.65 -7.11 -1.87
CA LEU A 198 -6.79 -7.40 -3.31
C LEU A 198 -5.52 -8.05 -3.89
N ILE A 199 -4.34 -7.65 -3.44
CA ILE A 199 -3.08 -8.26 -3.86
C ILE A 199 -2.95 -9.69 -3.31
N GLU A 200 -3.30 -9.92 -2.04
CA GLU A 200 -3.35 -11.26 -1.45
C GLU A 200 -4.31 -12.18 -2.23
N GLU A 201 -5.48 -11.66 -2.63
CA GLU A 201 -6.45 -12.38 -3.48
C GLU A 201 -5.84 -12.73 -4.86
N MET A 202 -5.24 -11.77 -5.57
CA MET A 202 -4.59 -12.01 -6.86
C MET A 202 -3.43 -13.02 -6.76
N GLU A 203 -2.68 -12.97 -5.66
CA GLU A 203 -1.58 -13.88 -5.38
C GLU A 203 -2.06 -15.33 -5.27
N ASP A 204 -3.04 -15.57 -4.40
CA ASP A 204 -3.52 -16.91 -4.08
C ASP A 204 -4.30 -17.54 -5.24
N GLU A 205 -5.01 -16.73 -6.03
CA GLU A 205 -5.88 -17.23 -7.09
C GLU A 205 -5.19 -17.43 -8.44
N VAL A 206 -4.26 -16.54 -8.80
CA VAL A 206 -3.69 -16.47 -10.15
C VAL A 206 -2.18 -16.57 -10.14
N LEU A 207 -1.50 -15.69 -9.39
CA LEU A 207 -0.05 -15.51 -9.53
C LEU A 207 0.75 -16.70 -8.98
N ALA A 208 0.23 -17.40 -7.97
CA ALA A 208 0.86 -18.61 -7.44
C ALA A 208 1.07 -19.71 -8.49
N ASN A 209 0.23 -19.76 -9.53
CA ASN A 209 0.32 -20.75 -10.61
C ASN A 209 0.97 -20.18 -11.89
N ALA A 210 1.36 -18.91 -11.91
CA ALA A 210 1.87 -18.22 -13.09
C ALA A 210 3.37 -18.46 -13.34
N GLY A 211 4.13 -18.91 -12.33
CA GLY A 211 5.57 -19.16 -12.45
C GLY A 211 6.42 -17.89 -12.62
N VAL A 212 5.90 -16.74 -12.19
CA VAL A 212 6.55 -15.42 -12.30
C VAL A 212 6.96 -14.88 -10.92
N ASP A 213 7.84 -13.88 -10.89
CA ASP A 213 8.06 -13.08 -9.67
C ASP A 213 6.82 -12.20 -9.45
N VAL A 214 6.02 -12.59 -8.46
CA VAL A 214 4.79 -11.92 -8.04
C VAL A 214 5.01 -10.43 -7.78
N PHE A 215 6.11 -10.09 -7.09
CA PHE A 215 6.43 -8.70 -6.77
C PHE A 215 6.62 -7.90 -8.06
N GLU A 216 7.42 -8.43 -9.01
CA GLU A 216 7.72 -7.71 -10.25
C GLU A 216 6.48 -7.49 -11.11
N GLU A 217 5.62 -8.50 -11.26
CA GLU A 217 4.43 -8.38 -12.11
C GLU A 217 3.36 -7.48 -11.48
N VAL A 218 3.09 -7.61 -10.18
CA VAL A 218 2.14 -6.71 -9.49
C VAL A 218 2.68 -5.27 -9.49
N PHE A 219 3.98 -5.07 -9.28
CA PHE A 219 4.58 -3.75 -9.33
C PHE A 219 4.46 -3.10 -10.71
N LYS A 220 4.68 -3.85 -11.81
CA LYS A 220 4.46 -3.34 -13.17
C LYS A 220 3.01 -2.89 -13.39
N LEU A 221 2.04 -3.65 -12.89
CA LEU A 221 0.61 -3.31 -13.02
C LEU A 221 0.24 -2.07 -12.22
N ILE A 222 0.65 -1.99 -10.94
CA ILE A 222 0.44 -0.81 -10.08
C ILE A 222 1.09 0.42 -10.72
N TYR A 223 2.34 0.31 -11.17
CA TYR A 223 3.06 1.38 -11.85
C TYR A 223 2.34 1.85 -13.13
N THR A 224 1.85 0.91 -13.95
CA THR A 224 1.10 1.24 -15.18
C THR A 224 -0.20 1.96 -14.86
N LYS A 225 -0.93 1.49 -13.85
CA LYS A 225 -2.19 2.09 -13.42
C LYS A 225 -2.00 3.47 -12.81
N LEU A 226 -0.95 3.66 -12.00
CA LEU A 226 -0.58 4.98 -11.50
C LEU A 226 -0.34 5.96 -12.64
N TYR A 227 0.37 5.55 -13.70
CA TYR A 227 0.58 6.43 -14.85
C TYR A 227 -0.74 6.83 -15.51
N ASP A 228 -1.66 5.88 -15.67
CA ASP A 228 -2.99 6.12 -16.25
C ASP A 228 -3.85 7.08 -15.43
N GLU A 229 -3.87 6.91 -14.11
CA GLU A 229 -4.59 7.80 -13.18
C GLU A 229 -3.97 9.20 -13.13
N MET A 230 -2.64 9.31 -13.13
CA MET A 230 -1.96 10.61 -13.13
C MET A 230 -2.32 11.42 -14.38
N GLU A 231 -2.28 10.81 -15.57
CA GLU A 231 -2.61 11.53 -16.81
C GLU A 231 -4.10 11.87 -16.87
N SER A 232 -4.98 11.01 -16.34
CA SER A 232 -6.43 11.28 -16.26
C SER A 232 -6.79 12.32 -15.19
N GLY A 233 -6.03 12.40 -14.09
CA GLY A 233 -6.18 13.46 -13.09
C GLY A 233 -5.68 14.83 -13.59
N ARG A 234 -4.85 14.86 -14.64
CA ARG A 234 -4.44 16.10 -15.33
C ARG A 234 -5.39 16.51 -16.45
N ASP A 235 -6.09 15.55 -17.04
CA ASP A 235 -7.11 15.74 -18.06
C ASP A 235 -8.34 14.89 -17.73
N HIS A 236 -9.30 15.47 -17.02
CA HIS A 236 -10.52 14.78 -16.58
C HIS A 236 -11.40 14.31 -17.75
N SER A 237 -11.17 14.82 -18.98
CA SER A 237 -11.87 14.35 -20.18
C SER A 237 -11.27 13.06 -20.74
N ARG A 238 -10.07 12.69 -20.31
CA ARG A 238 -9.38 11.47 -20.73
C ARG A 238 -10.07 10.25 -20.13
N THR A 239 -10.29 9.26 -20.98
CA THR A 239 -10.71 7.93 -20.54
C THR A 239 -9.52 7.13 -20.00
N LEU A 240 -9.74 6.42 -18.90
CA LEU A 240 -8.80 5.46 -18.32
C LEU A 240 -8.48 4.34 -19.32
N GLU A 241 -7.20 4.09 -19.58
CA GLU A 241 -6.71 3.00 -20.44
C GLU A 241 -6.44 1.71 -19.64
N PHE A 242 -6.22 1.79 -18.32
CA PHE A 242 -6.04 0.64 -17.44
C PHE A 242 -7.40 0.03 -17.06
N ARG A 243 -8.11 -0.50 -18.06
CA ARG A 243 -9.43 -1.11 -17.87
C ARG A 243 -9.72 -2.09 -19.00
N ASN A 244 -10.46 -3.15 -18.72
CA ASN A 244 -10.99 -4.01 -19.76
C ASN A 244 -12.34 -3.46 -20.26
N TYR A 245 -12.38 -3.00 -21.51
CA TYR A 245 -13.60 -2.52 -22.18
C TYR A 245 -14.27 -3.58 -23.07
N GLY A 246 -14.12 -4.86 -22.72
CA GLY A 246 -14.56 -5.98 -23.56
C GLY A 246 -13.51 -6.41 -24.59
N ASP A 247 -12.24 -6.15 -24.29
CA ASP A 247 -11.12 -6.60 -25.09
C ASP A 247 -10.91 -8.11 -24.92
N THR A 248 -10.34 -8.74 -25.94
CA THR A 248 -9.84 -10.12 -25.83
C THR A 248 -8.65 -10.16 -24.88
N ASP A 249 -8.34 -11.29 -24.24
CA ASP A 249 -7.18 -11.39 -23.33
C ASP A 249 -5.88 -10.89 -24.00
N ASP A 250 -5.69 -11.21 -25.29
CA ASP A 250 -4.51 -10.81 -26.06
C ASP A 250 -4.51 -9.32 -26.40
N ASP A 251 -5.67 -8.76 -26.77
CA ASP A 251 -5.80 -7.33 -27.05
C ASP A 251 -5.63 -6.49 -25.77
N LEU A 252 -6.22 -6.94 -24.66
CA LEU A 252 -6.05 -6.33 -23.35
C LEU A 252 -4.58 -6.33 -22.95
N LYS A 253 -3.90 -7.47 -23.07
CA LYS A 253 -2.45 -7.56 -22.80
C LYS A 253 -1.66 -6.61 -23.68
N ALA A 254 -1.98 -6.50 -24.98
CA ALA A 254 -1.32 -5.56 -25.87
C ALA A 254 -1.57 -4.09 -25.48
N ASN A 255 -2.79 -3.76 -25.04
CA ASN A 255 -3.16 -2.41 -24.60
C ASN A 255 -2.45 -2.03 -23.30
N ILE A 256 -2.48 -2.90 -22.29
CA ILE A 256 -1.79 -2.68 -21.01
C ILE A 256 -0.27 -2.64 -21.20
N GLN A 257 0.30 -3.48 -22.08
CA GLN A 257 1.72 -3.40 -22.42
C GLN A 257 2.07 -2.05 -23.07
N LYS A 258 1.26 -1.53 -24.01
CA LYS A 258 1.48 -0.19 -24.60
C LYS A 258 1.42 0.90 -23.54
N LEU A 259 0.48 0.80 -22.59
CA LEU A 259 0.37 1.74 -21.49
C LEU A 259 1.59 1.68 -20.55
N PHE A 260 2.10 0.48 -20.28
CA PHE A 260 3.33 0.28 -19.52
C PHE A 260 4.55 0.88 -20.24
N GLU A 261 4.65 0.76 -21.57
CA GLU A 261 5.70 1.42 -22.35
C GLU A 261 5.60 2.96 -22.26
N LYS A 262 4.39 3.52 -22.32
CA LYS A 262 4.17 4.97 -22.10
C LYS A 262 4.62 5.37 -20.70
N ALA A 263 4.28 4.59 -19.68
CA ALA A 263 4.68 4.82 -18.30
C ALA A 263 6.22 4.80 -18.16
N LYS A 264 6.91 3.78 -18.70
CA LYS A 264 8.39 3.72 -18.71
C LYS A 264 9.03 4.93 -19.39
N LYS A 265 8.47 5.38 -20.52
CA LYS A 265 8.97 6.55 -21.24
C LYS A 265 8.76 7.84 -20.44
N LYS A 266 7.61 7.97 -19.78
CA LYS A 266 7.32 9.12 -18.91
C LYS A 266 8.21 9.09 -17.69
N TRP A 267 8.45 7.91 -17.13
CA TRP A 267 9.09 7.63 -15.84
C TRP A 267 10.34 6.72 -15.94
N PRO A 268 11.41 7.14 -16.65
CA PRO A 268 12.66 6.38 -16.73
C PRO A 268 13.31 6.13 -15.37
N GLY A 269 14.08 5.05 -15.28
CA GLY A 269 14.90 4.70 -14.11
C GLY A 269 14.26 3.76 -13.09
N VAL A 270 12.94 3.49 -13.20
CA VAL A 270 12.24 2.49 -12.37
C VAL A 270 12.30 1.10 -12.99
N PHE A 271 12.08 1.00 -14.31
CA PHE A 271 12.21 -0.21 -15.11
C PHE A 271 13.15 0.06 -16.28
N SER A 272 13.86 -0.98 -16.75
CA SER A 272 14.67 -0.89 -17.96
C SER A 272 13.79 -0.77 -19.20
N SER A 273 14.35 -0.27 -20.30
CA SER A 273 13.60 -0.06 -21.54
C SER A 273 13.11 -1.36 -22.18
N ASP A 274 13.82 -2.47 -21.97
CA ASP A 274 13.52 -3.81 -22.49
C ASP A 274 12.52 -4.61 -21.62
N GLU A 275 12.24 -4.15 -20.40
CA GLU A 275 11.35 -4.83 -19.46
C GLU A 275 9.92 -4.94 -20.02
N LYS A 276 9.26 -6.10 -19.87
CA LYS A 276 7.88 -6.32 -20.33
C LYS A 276 7.03 -7.01 -19.26
N ILE A 277 5.72 -6.93 -19.42
CA ILE A 277 4.79 -7.71 -18.59
C ILE A 277 4.88 -9.17 -19.05
N THR A 278 5.25 -10.06 -18.13
CA THR A 278 5.51 -11.47 -18.43
C THR A 278 4.29 -12.35 -18.19
N LEU A 279 3.29 -11.85 -17.46
CA LEU A 279 1.99 -12.53 -17.28
C LEU A 279 1.41 -13.01 -18.62
N THR A 280 0.82 -14.21 -18.61
CA THR A 280 0.02 -14.68 -19.76
C THR A 280 -1.19 -13.76 -19.95
N SER A 281 -1.76 -13.75 -21.15
CA SER A 281 -2.94 -12.94 -21.47
C SER A 281 -4.09 -13.20 -20.49
N SER A 282 -4.32 -14.47 -20.15
CA SER A 282 -5.34 -14.89 -19.18
C SER A 282 -5.05 -14.43 -17.74
N HIS A 283 -3.80 -14.55 -17.27
CA HIS A 283 -3.44 -14.10 -15.92
C HIS A 283 -3.51 -12.57 -15.80
N LEU A 284 -3.11 -11.86 -16.85
CA LEU A 284 -3.19 -10.40 -16.91
C LEU A 284 -4.63 -9.91 -16.84
N SER A 285 -5.56 -10.54 -17.58
CA SER A 285 -6.99 -10.19 -17.56
C SER A 285 -7.57 -10.21 -16.15
N VAL A 286 -7.25 -11.23 -15.35
CA VAL A 286 -7.73 -11.34 -13.96
C VAL A 286 -7.12 -10.27 -13.07
N CYS A 287 -5.82 -9.98 -13.22
CA CYS A 287 -5.16 -8.94 -12.43
C CYS A 287 -5.71 -7.54 -12.76
N VAL A 288 -5.93 -7.25 -14.05
CA VAL A 288 -6.54 -5.98 -14.48
C VAL A 288 -7.96 -5.86 -13.94
N SER A 289 -8.76 -6.93 -14.02
CA SER A 289 -10.13 -6.94 -13.49
C SER A 289 -10.18 -6.66 -11.98
N SER A 290 -9.16 -7.11 -11.24
CA SER A 290 -9.06 -6.88 -9.80
C SER A 290 -8.65 -5.43 -9.45
N LEU A 291 -7.87 -4.78 -10.31
CA LEU A 291 -7.28 -3.46 -10.07
C LEU A 291 -8.01 -2.31 -10.79
N GLN A 292 -8.76 -2.55 -11.87
CA GLN A 292 -9.30 -1.49 -12.73
C GLN A 292 -10.28 -0.53 -12.03
N ASP A 293 -11.01 -1.00 -11.01
CA ASP A 293 -12.00 -0.25 -10.23
C ASP A 293 -11.42 0.35 -8.93
N VAL A 294 -10.13 0.16 -8.69
CA VAL A 294 -9.42 0.67 -7.51
C VAL A 294 -8.85 2.03 -7.83
N LYS A 295 -9.00 3.03 -6.97
CA LYS A 295 -8.24 4.28 -7.10
C LYS A 295 -6.92 4.18 -6.33
N LEU A 296 -5.79 4.43 -6.99
CA LEU A 296 -4.46 4.36 -6.37
C LEU A 296 -3.95 5.73 -5.90
N PHE A 297 -4.23 6.80 -6.64
CA PHE A 297 -3.86 8.15 -6.18
C PHE A 297 -4.80 8.61 -5.07
N ASN A 298 -4.27 8.90 -3.89
CA ASN A 298 -4.99 9.55 -2.80
C ASN A 298 -4.10 10.64 -2.16
N SER A 299 -4.66 11.43 -1.24
CA SER A 299 -3.99 12.57 -0.62
C SER A 299 -2.76 12.21 0.22
N ASN A 300 -2.65 10.96 0.66
CA ASN A 300 -1.63 10.46 1.61
C ASN A 300 -0.74 9.32 1.07
N LEU A 301 -1.00 8.77 -0.12
CA LEU A 301 -0.36 7.56 -0.69
C LEU A 301 -0.38 6.30 0.17
N ASP A 302 -1.04 6.33 1.33
CA ASP A 302 -1.03 5.26 2.32
C ASP A 302 -1.49 3.91 1.75
N VAL A 303 -2.48 3.93 0.85
CA VAL A 303 -3.03 2.71 0.21
C VAL A 303 -1.96 2.01 -0.63
N VAL A 304 -1.20 2.77 -1.41
CA VAL A 304 -0.17 2.25 -2.32
C VAL A 304 1.05 1.80 -1.51
N ASP A 305 1.42 2.56 -0.47
CA ASP A 305 2.58 2.24 0.35
C ASP A 305 2.34 1.01 1.24
N ASP A 306 1.15 0.84 1.83
CA ASP A 306 0.75 -0.38 2.56
C ASP A 306 0.83 -1.63 1.66
N ALA A 307 0.43 -1.50 0.40
CA ALA A 307 0.51 -2.57 -0.60
C ALA A 307 1.96 -2.92 -0.96
N PHE A 308 2.82 -1.92 -1.14
CA PHE A 308 4.24 -2.16 -1.39
C PHE A 308 4.97 -2.73 -0.17
N GLU A 309 4.63 -2.29 1.03
CA GLU A 309 5.14 -2.87 2.28
C GLU A 309 4.82 -4.38 2.33
N TYR A 310 3.58 -4.76 2.03
CA TYR A 310 3.19 -6.18 1.95
C TYR A 310 4.03 -6.95 0.92
N LEU A 311 4.06 -6.48 -0.34
CA LEU A 311 4.78 -7.13 -1.44
C LEU A 311 6.29 -7.27 -1.15
N MET A 312 6.91 -6.22 -0.60
CA MET A 312 8.32 -6.22 -0.23
C MET A 312 8.59 -7.19 0.91
N SER A 313 7.77 -7.18 1.97
CA SER A 313 7.95 -8.03 3.14
C SER A 313 7.88 -9.53 2.81
N LYS A 314 7.03 -9.92 1.85
CA LYS A 314 6.97 -11.30 1.36
C LYS A 314 8.22 -11.69 0.57
N SER A 315 8.69 -10.81 -0.32
CA SER A 315 9.88 -11.05 -1.13
C SER A 315 11.17 -11.14 -0.30
N GLN A 316 11.18 -10.51 0.87
CA GLN A 316 12.35 -10.38 1.75
C GLN A 316 12.35 -11.33 2.97
N LYS A 317 11.44 -12.31 3.05
CA LYS A 317 11.37 -13.27 4.18
C LYS A 317 12.71 -14.01 4.37
N GLY A 318 13.50 -13.58 5.37
CA GLY A 318 14.49 -14.45 6.02
C GLY A 318 15.83 -13.86 6.47
N GLU A 319 16.39 -12.81 5.85
CA GLU A 319 17.85 -12.57 6.03
C GLU A 319 18.33 -11.14 6.32
N LYS A 320 17.54 -10.09 6.06
CA LYS A 320 18.08 -8.70 6.03
C LYS A 320 17.74 -7.81 7.24
N GLY A 321 16.79 -8.18 8.10
CA GLY A 321 16.40 -7.36 9.26
C GLY A 321 15.79 -6.00 8.91
N GLN A 322 15.28 -5.86 7.69
CA GLN A 322 14.60 -4.67 7.18
C GLN A 322 13.14 -4.70 7.64
N PHE A 323 12.68 -3.61 8.24
CA PHE A 323 11.31 -3.45 8.70
C PHE A 323 10.79 -2.10 8.22
N PHE A 324 9.57 -2.07 7.71
CA PHE A 324 8.92 -0.81 7.34
C PHE A 324 8.58 -0.03 8.60
N THR A 325 8.77 1.29 8.52
CA THR A 325 8.38 2.21 9.58
C THR A 325 6.90 2.52 9.41
N PRO A 326 6.04 2.26 10.41
CA PRO A 326 4.62 2.60 10.29
C PRO A 326 4.41 4.11 10.10
N ARG A 327 3.43 4.49 9.27
CA ARG A 327 3.12 5.88 8.89
C ARG A 327 3.00 6.82 10.08
N TYR A 328 2.24 6.42 11.10
CA TYR A 328 2.06 7.21 12.30
C TYR A 328 3.37 7.46 13.09
N VAL A 329 4.37 6.58 12.96
CA VAL A 329 5.70 6.83 13.54
C VAL A 329 6.48 7.82 12.67
N ILE A 330 6.39 7.68 11.35
CA ILE A 330 6.99 8.62 10.40
C ILE A 330 6.45 10.02 10.63
N ASP A 331 5.12 10.19 10.65
CA ASP A 331 4.46 11.49 10.85
C ASP A 331 4.82 12.12 12.18
N MET A 332 4.90 11.34 13.26
CA MET A 332 5.42 11.82 14.54
C MET A 332 6.84 12.38 14.39
N CYS A 333 7.74 11.67 13.70
CA CYS A 333 9.10 12.14 13.49
C CYS A 333 9.15 13.43 12.66
N VAL A 334 8.38 13.49 11.56
CA VAL A 334 8.29 14.67 10.69
C VAL A 334 7.75 15.86 11.47
N ARG A 335 6.66 15.68 12.23
CA ARG A 335 6.07 16.74 13.08
C ARG A 335 7.05 17.22 14.15
N MET A 336 7.76 16.31 14.82
CA MET A 336 8.75 16.65 15.86
C MET A 336 10.03 17.27 15.31
N LEU A 337 10.44 16.97 14.07
CA LEU A 337 11.56 17.65 13.42
C LEU A 337 11.12 18.93 12.70
N ASN A 338 9.84 19.14 12.42
CA ASN A 338 9.30 20.37 11.84
C ASN A 338 10.09 20.88 10.61
N PRO A 339 10.21 20.12 9.51
CA PRO A 339 10.93 20.54 8.32
C PRO A 339 10.29 21.79 7.67
N THR A 340 11.14 22.57 6.99
CA THR A 340 10.77 23.76 6.21
C THR A 340 11.22 23.63 4.75
N LYS A 341 10.72 24.52 3.87
CA LYS A 341 11.00 24.47 2.43
C LYS A 341 12.45 24.77 2.04
N ASP A 342 13.23 25.38 2.94
CA ASP A 342 14.62 25.75 2.70
C ASP A 342 15.62 24.70 3.24
N GLU A 343 15.11 23.69 3.95
CA GLU A 343 15.92 22.67 4.62
C GLU A 343 16.06 21.40 3.80
N LYS A 344 17.27 20.85 3.79
CA LYS A 344 17.62 19.62 3.10
C LYS A 344 17.48 18.42 4.03
N MET A 345 16.70 17.44 3.61
CA MET A 345 16.54 16.18 4.34
C MET A 345 17.14 15.00 3.58
N ILE A 346 17.71 14.04 4.31
CA ILE A 346 18.07 12.74 3.77
C ILE A 346 17.59 11.58 4.64
N ASP A 347 17.10 10.52 3.99
CA ASP A 347 16.94 9.20 4.59
C ASP A 347 18.03 8.27 4.10
N THR A 348 18.80 7.71 5.03
CA THR A 348 19.99 6.91 4.74
C THR A 348 19.73 5.40 4.76
N ALA A 349 18.49 4.99 5.08
CA ALA A 349 18.00 3.62 5.06
C ALA A 349 16.52 3.62 4.62
N ALA A 350 16.29 4.14 3.41
CA ALA A 350 15.00 4.71 3.06
C ALA A 350 13.87 3.71 2.82
N GLY A 351 14.16 2.44 2.52
CA GLY A 351 13.14 1.46 2.14
C GLY A 351 12.26 2.00 1.00
N SER A 352 10.93 2.07 1.20
CA SER A 352 9.98 2.67 0.26
C SER A 352 9.92 4.21 0.28
N CYS A 353 10.84 4.89 0.95
CA CYS A 353 10.85 6.35 1.13
C CYS A 353 9.70 6.92 1.96
N GLY A 354 9.28 6.22 3.01
CA GLY A 354 8.26 6.73 3.93
C GLY A 354 8.63 8.09 4.55
N PHE A 355 9.84 8.26 5.11
CA PHE A 355 10.25 9.55 5.68
C PHE A 355 10.33 10.68 4.62
N PRO A 356 10.99 10.49 3.46
CA PRO A 356 10.96 11.47 2.37
C PRO A 356 9.55 11.89 1.94
N VAL A 357 8.66 10.94 1.65
CA VAL A 357 7.31 11.22 1.13
C VAL A 357 6.48 12.02 2.14
N HIS A 358 6.48 11.62 3.42
CA HIS A 358 5.73 12.33 4.46
C HIS A 358 6.33 13.72 4.73
N THR A 359 7.65 13.89 4.60
CA THR A 359 8.31 15.19 4.69
C THR A 359 7.87 16.11 3.55
N ILE A 360 7.82 15.60 2.32
CA ILE A 360 7.33 16.32 1.14
C ILE A 360 5.91 16.81 1.40
N PHE A 361 5.00 15.93 1.81
CA PHE A 361 3.61 16.30 2.07
C PHE A 361 3.47 17.33 3.20
N TYR A 362 4.24 17.18 4.27
CA TYR A 362 4.24 18.13 5.37
C TYR A 362 4.70 19.53 4.93
N VAL A 363 5.78 19.63 4.16
CA VAL A 363 6.29 20.92 3.66
C VAL A 363 5.39 21.50 2.58
N TRP A 364 4.84 20.69 1.69
CA TRP A 364 3.86 21.13 0.69
C TRP A 364 2.62 21.74 1.32
N LYS A 365 2.07 21.12 2.38
CA LYS A 365 0.94 21.69 3.13
C LYS A 365 1.26 23.10 3.62
N LYS A 366 2.48 23.33 4.13
CA LYS A 366 2.93 24.68 4.52
C LYS A 366 3.04 25.63 3.34
N ILE A 367 3.65 25.21 2.22
CA ILE A 367 3.77 26.02 1.01
C ILE A 367 2.39 26.43 0.48
N LEU A 368 1.43 25.51 0.43
CA LEU A 368 0.07 25.81 -0.01
C LEU A 368 -0.65 26.75 0.96
N ALA A 369 -0.52 26.54 2.27
CA ALA A 369 -1.07 27.43 3.28
C ALA A 369 -0.51 28.86 3.17
N GLU A 370 0.81 29.00 2.97
CA GLU A 370 1.47 30.29 2.72
C GLU A 370 0.93 30.99 1.46
N LYS A 371 0.52 30.22 0.44
CA LYS A 371 -0.09 30.73 -0.80
C LYS A 371 -1.60 30.91 -0.73
N GLY A 372 -2.27 30.48 0.34
CA GLY A 372 -3.73 30.48 0.44
C GLY A 372 -4.42 29.53 -0.56
N LEU A 373 -3.74 28.47 -1.00
CA LEU A 373 -4.30 27.47 -1.92
C LEU A 373 -5.01 26.35 -1.13
N PRO A 374 -6.21 25.90 -1.55
CA PRO A 374 -6.93 24.82 -0.87
C PRO A 374 -6.24 23.47 -1.08
N GLN A 375 -6.35 22.58 -0.09
CA GLN A 375 -5.94 21.18 -0.24
C GLN A 375 -7.07 20.40 -0.91
N SER A 376 -6.82 19.93 -2.13
CA SER A 376 -7.76 19.06 -2.84
C SER A 376 -7.62 17.60 -2.40
N HIS A 377 -8.68 16.79 -2.53
CA HIS A 377 -8.62 15.33 -2.38
C HIS A 377 -7.77 14.65 -3.48
N LEU A 378 -7.48 15.37 -4.56
CA LEU A 378 -6.54 15.02 -5.64
C LEU A 378 -5.15 15.62 -5.40
N PHE A 379 -4.79 15.85 -4.14
CA PHE A 379 -3.53 16.49 -3.74
C PHE A 379 -2.30 15.89 -4.41
N THR A 380 -2.26 14.61 -4.75
CA THR A 380 -1.08 13.99 -5.37
C THR A 380 -1.11 13.98 -6.91
N THR A 381 -2.27 14.14 -7.56
CA THR A 381 -2.39 14.16 -9.04
C THR A 381 -2.33 15.57 -9.63
N GLU A 382 -2.78 16.57 -8.88
CA GLU A 382 -2.84 17.95 -9.36
C GLU A 382 -1.46 18.54 -9.59
N LYS A 383 -1.34 19.37 -10.63
CA LYS A 383 -0.11 20.11 -10.89
C LYS A 383 0.20 21.02 -9.70
N LYS A 384 1.42 20.90 -9.17
CA LYS A 384 1.85 21.67 -7.99
C LYS A 384 2.45 23.01 -8.40
N PRO A 385 2.47 23.99 -7.48
CA PRO A 385 3.29 25.19 -7.65
C PRO A 385 4.76 24.81 -7.84
N ALA A 386 5.50 25.62 -8.60
CA ALA A 386 6.92 25.37 -8.87
C ALA A 386 7.75 25.20 -7.59
N GLU A 387 7.42 25.90 -6.50
CA GLU A 387 8.13 25.79 -5.22
C GLU A 387 7.99 24.42 -4.56
N CYS A 388 6.87 23.72 -4.77
CA CYS A 388 6.71 22.32 -4.36
C CYS A 388 7.59 21.41 -5.22
N GLU A 389 7.61 21.70 -6.53
CA GLU A 389 8.55 21.28 -7.57
C GLU A 389 10.01 21.18 -7.06
N ASP A 390 10.53 22.39 -6.85
CA ASP A 390 11.88 22.73 -6.48
C ASP A 390 12.27 22.12 -5.12
N TYR A 391 11.35 22.11 -4.15
CA TYR A 391 11.62 21.50 -2.84
C TYR A 391 11.98 20.01 -2.98
N VAL A 392 11.20 19.24 -3.74
CA VAL A 392 11.46 17.81 -3.92
C VAL A 392 12.75 17.59 -4.72
N GLN A 393 12.97 18.37 -5.78
CA GLN A 393 14.16 18.26 -6.63
C GLN A 393 15.46 18.60 -5.92
N GLU A 394 15.46 19.63 -5.07
CA GLU A 394 16.70 20.22 -4.55
C GLU A 394 16.98 19.86 -3.10
N ASN A 395 15.97 19.48 -2.33
CA ASN A 395 16.09 19.40 -0.87
C ASN A 395 15.76 18.02 -0.27
N VAL A 396 15.13 17.10 -1.00
CA VAL A 396 14.76 15.78 -0.45
C VAL A 396 15.58 14.66 -1.08
N PHE A 397 16.30 13.90 -0.25
CA PHE A 397 17.22 12.84 -0.68
C PHE A 397 16.95 11.51 0.03
N ALA A 398 17.30 10.40 -0.62
CA ALA A 398 17.18 9.08 -0.05
C ALA A 398 18.24 8.12 -0.59
N ILE A 399 18.70 7.22 0.28
CA ILE A 399 19.63 6.13 -0.05
C ILE A 399 19.07 4.84 0.54
N ASP A 400 19.08 3.77 -0.26
CA ASP A 400 18.89 2.41 0.24
C ASP A 400 19.82 1.43 -0.49
N PHE A 401 20.11 0.29 0.14
CA PHE A 401 20.97 -0.75 -0.43
C PHE A 401 20.17 -1.80 -1.23
N ASP A 402 18.84 -1.80 -1.15
CA ASP A 402 17.99 -2.75 -1.84
C ASP A 402 17.37 -2.10 -3.10
N GLU A 403 17.78 -2.54 -4.29
CA GLU A 403 17.29 -1.99 -5.57
C GLU A 403 15.76 -2.11 -5.71
N LYS A 404 15.12 -3.17 -5.17
CA LYS A 404 13.64 -3.28 -5.25
C LYS A 404 12.99 -2.18 -4.41
N ALA A 405 13.49 -1.95 -3.20
CA ALA A 405 13.03 -0.85 -2.35
C ALA A 405 13.27 0.53 -3.01
N VAL A 406 14.45 0.73 -3.62
CA VAL A 406 14.77 1.97 -4.37
C VAL A 406 13.80 2.20 -5.53
N ARG A 407 13.41 1.16 -6.28
CA ARG A 407 12.44 1.29 -7.38
C ARG A 407 11.04 1.66 -6.87
N VAL A 408 10.59 1.08 -5.77
CA VAL A 408 9.33 1.46 -5.10
C VAL A 408 9.40 2.90 -4.64
N ALA A 409 10.45 3.27 -3.90
CA ALA A 409 10.70 4.61 -3.43
C ALA A 409 10.67 5.64 -4.55
N ARG A 410 11.34 5.37 -5.68
CA ARG A 410 11.30 6.25 -6.86
C ARG A 410 9.92 6.39 -7.46
N THR A 411 9.12 5.32 -7.44
CA THR A 411 7.73 5.37 -7.92
C THR A 411 6.85 6.21 -7.01
N LEU A 412 6.99 6.07 -5.69
CA LEU A 412 6.25 6.89 -4.73
C LEU A 412 6.68 8.36 -4.80
N ASN A 413 7.99 8.62 -4.95
CA ASN A 413 8.49 9.98 -5.08
C ASN A 413 8.03 10.65 -6.39
N LEU A 414 7.92 9.88 -7.48
CA LEU A 414 7.37 10.34 -8.77
C LEU A 414 5.92 10.81 -8.69
N ILE A 415 5.14 10.20 -7.80
CA ILE A 415 3.76 10.60 -7.52
C ILE A 415 3.77 11.93 -6.75
N ALA A 416 4.69 12.10 -5.81
CA ALA A 416 4.87 13.30 -5.01
C ALA A 416 5.60 14.44 -5.78
N GLY A 417 5.40 14.59 -7.09
CA GLY A 417 6.09 15.59 -7.92
C GLY A 417 7.33 15.03 -8.60
N ASP A 418 8.03 15.81 -9.43
CA ASP A 418 8.95 15.25 -10.45
C ASP A 418 10.16 14.40 -9.96
N GLY A 419 10.34 14.29 -8.64
CA GLY A 419 11.50 13.88 -7.86
C GLY A 419 12.07 12.47 -8.08
N ARG A 420 12.27 12.05 -9.33
CA ARG A 420 13.12 10.89 -9.66
C ARG A 420 14.53 11.00 -9.12
N THR A 421 14.98 12.24 -8.93
CA THR A 421 16.38 12.58 -9.00
C THR A 421 17.13 12.01 -7.81
N ASN A 422 16.61 12.12 -6.59
CA ASN A 422 17.44 12.03 -5.39
C ASN A 422 17.32 10.72 -4.59
N VAL A 423 16.70 9.67 -5.12
CA VAL A 423 16.65 8.34 -4.49
C VAL A 423 17.68 7.43 -5.16
N MET A 424 18.66 6.94 -4.40
CA MET A 424 19.83 6.24 -4.95
C MET A 424 20.05 4.85 -4.33
N HIS A 425 20.46 3.90 -5.17
CA HIS A 425 20.92 2.59 -4.73
C HIS A 425 22.41 2.65 -4.34
N LEU A 426 22.68 2.76 -3.05
CA LEU A 426 24.03 2.83 -2.46
C LEU A 426 24.06 2.14 -1.09
N ASN A 427 25.20 1.56 -0.71
CA ASN A 427 25.39 1.05 0.64
C ASN A 427 25.85 2.18 1.58
N THR A 428 24.96 2.66 2.43
CA THR A 428 25.22 3.77 3.36
C THR A 428 26.43 3.54 4.27
N LEU A 429 26.66 2.31 4.76
CA LEU A 429 27.78 2.02 5.66
C LEU A 429 29.11 1.83 4.92
N ASP A 430 29.09 1.43 3.64
CA ASP A 430 30.28 1.17 2.83
C ASP A 430 30.56 2.28 1.81
N TYR A 431 30.63 3.52 2.31
CA TYR A 431 30.73 4.72 1.47
C TYR A 431 32.05 4.86 0.69
N GLU A 432 33.11 4.16 1.10
CA GLU A 432 34.38 4.15 0.38
C GLU A 432 34.28 3.45 -0.98
N ARG A 433 33.30 2.55 -1.15
CA ARG A 433 33.07 1.81 -2.39
C ARG A 433 31.99 2.40 -3.28
N TRP A 434 31.45 3.57 -2.94
CA TRP A 434 30.47 4.22 -3.81
C TRP A 434 31.03 4.51 -5.20
N ASP A 435 32.33 4.79 -5.30
CA ASP A 435 33.01 4.98 -6.57
C ASP A 435 33.02 3.73 -7.47
N ASP A 436 32.90 2.52 -6.90
CA ASP A 436 32.88 1.26 -7.66
C ASP A 436 31.54 1.08 -8.41
N VAL A 437 30.46 1.66 -7.87
CA VAL A 437 29.10 1.56 -8.44
C VAL A 437 28.71 2.83 -9.20
N THR A 438 29.05 4.01 -8.71
CA THR A 438 28.65 5.30 -9.32
C THR A 438 29.35 5.60 -10.65
N LYS A 439 30.40 4.84 -11.00
CA LYS A 439 31.10 4.93 -12.29
C LYS A 439 30.52 3.99 -13.36
N GLN A 440 29.62 3.09 -12.99
CA GLN A 440 28.99 2.17 -13.93
C GLN A 440 27.94 2.92 -14.76
N GLU A 441 27.94 2.71 -16.08
CA GLU A 441 27.04 3.39 -17.02
C GLU A 441 25.57 3.13 -16.67
N GLU A 442 25.19 1.87 -16.43
CA GLU A 442 23.83 1.48 -16.02
C GLU A 442 23.36 2.18 -14.74
N TRP A 443 24.29 2.44 -13.80
CA TRP A 443 23.97 3.16 -12.57
C TRP A 443 23.80 4.65 -12.84
N GLN A 444 24.67 5.24 -13.68
CA GLN A 444 24.59 6.65 -14.04
C GLN A 444 23.30 6.98 -14.80
N ASP A 445 22.90 6.15 -15.75
CA ASP A 445 21.65 6.31 -16.51
C ASP A 445 20.42 6.42 -15.59
N LYS A 446 20.48 5.75 -14.43
CA LYS A 446 19.41 5.76 -13.45
C LYS A 446 19.53 6.90 -12.43
N TYR A 447 20.73 7.17 -11.92
CA TYR A 447 20.92 7.87 -10.64
C TYR A 447 21.81 9.12 -10.74
N TYR A 448 22.32 9.46 -11.93
CA TYR A 448 23.33 10.52 -12.10
C TYR A 448 22.90 11.90 -11.57
N GLU A 449 21.68 12.34 -11.84
CA GLU A 449 21.24 13.67 -11.42
C GLU A 449 21.13 13.77 -9.88
N GLY A 450 20.64 12.71 -9.20
CA GLY A 450 20.63 12.66 -7.72
C GLY A 450 22.00 12.62 -7.13
N TRP A 451 22.88 11.84 -7.75
CA TRP A 451 24.28 11.75 -7.36
C TRP A 451 24.97 13.11 -7.45
N LYS A 452 24.73 13.85 -8.53
CA LYS A 452 25.23 15.21 -8.72
C LYS A 452 24.71 16.15 -7.64
N GLY A 453 23.43 16.06 -7.26
CA GLY A 453 22.85 16.78 -6.12
C GLY A 453 23.53 16.43 -4.80
N LEU A 454 23.59 15.14 -4.46
CA LEU A 454 24.19 14.64 -3.22
C LEU A 454 25.67 15.02 -3.09
N ARG A 455 26.44 14.97 -4.18
CA ARG A 455 27.86 15.36 -4.19
C ARG A 455 28.09 16.83 -3.85
N LYS A 456 27.15 17.72 -4.20
CA LYS A 456 27.23 19.14 -3.84
C LYS A 456 27.10 19.35 -2.34
N LEU A 457 26.50 18.41 -1.63
CA LEU A 457 26.27 18.46 -0.18
C LEU A 457 27.41 17.82 0.63
N ARG A 458 28.47 17.31 0.00
CA ARG A 458 29.64 16.81 0.72
C ARG A 458 30.29 17.95 1.51
N ALA A 459 30.64 17.71 2.76
CA ALA A 459 31.36 18.67 3.59
C ALA A 459 32.77 18.93 3.06
N LYS A 460 33.39 17.91 2.44
CA LYS A 460 34.68 18.01 1.75
C LYS A 460 34.57 17.46 0.35
N LYS A 461 35.20 18.16 -0.59
CA LYS A 461 35.23 17.74 -2.00
C LYS A 461 35.84 16.34 -2.10
N ASP A 462 35.17 15.48 -2.88
CA ASP A 462 35.59 14.10 -3.17
C ASP A 462 35.67 13.14 -1.97
N GLU A 463 35.10 13.51 -0.81
CA GLU A 463 34.95 12.63 0.35
C GLU A 463 33.46 12.27 0.58
N ASN A 464 33.13 10.97 0.62
CA ASN A 464 31.76 10.48 0.85
C ASN A 464 31.41 10.27 2.34
N ARG A 465 32.27 10.71 3.25
CA ARG A 465 32.06 10.52 4.69
C ARG A 465 31.10 11.56 5.24
N ASP A 466 31.37 12.84 5.06
CA ASP A 466 30.65 13.90 5.75
C ASP A 466 29.80 14.71 4.76
N PHE A 467 28.56 15.03 5.14
CA PHE A 467 27.62 15.84 4.34
C PHE A 467 27.08 17.03 5.15
N GLN A 468 26.23 17.84 4.50
CA GLN A 468 25.69 19.08 5.03
C GLN A 468 24.16 19.11 5.01
N PHE A 469 23.51 18.05 5.50
CA PHE A 469 22.04 18.00 5.60
C PHE A 469 21.54 18.69 6.87
N ASP A 470 20.40 19.37 6.76
CA ASP A 470 19.68 19.96 7.89
C ASP A 470 18.98 18.89 8.73
N ILE A 471 18.42 17.88 8.04
CA ILE A 471 17.57 16.86 8.63
C ILE A 471 18.00 15.47 8.18
N VAL A 472 18.13 14.54 9.12
CA VAL A 472 18.28 13.10 8.82
C VAL A 472 17.16 12.33 9.50
N MET A 473 16.44 11.51 8.76
CA MET A 473 15.47 10.58 9.33
C MET A 473 15.78 9.19 8.83
N ALA A 474 15.83 8.21 9.73
CA ALA A 474 16.17 6.84 9.31
C ALA A 474 15.56 5.79 10.24
N ASN A 475 15.22 4.66 9.64
CA ASN A 475 14.96 3.41 10.34
C ASN A 475 15.96 2.34 9.86
N PRO A 476 17.19 2.32 10.40
CA PRO A 476 18.21 1.36 9.99
C PRO A 476 17.80 -0.09 10.29
N PRO A 477 18.37 -1.08 9.57
CA PRO A 477 18.11 -2.49 9.86
C PRO A 477 18.57 -2.86 11.28
N PHE A 478 17.65 -3.46 12.06
CA PHE A 478 17.91 -3.81 13.47
C PHE A 478 18.66 -5.12 13.64
N ALA A 479 18.62 -5.99 12.63
CA ALA A 479 19.25 -7.31 12.69
C ALA A 479 20.44 -7.40 11.73
N GLY A 480 21.41 -8.22 12.13
CA GLY A 480 22.64 -8.47 11.39
C GLY A 480 23.82 -7.66 11.92
N ASP A 481 24.97 -8.31 11.92
CA ASP A 481 26.25 -7.68 12.24
C ASP A 481 27.03 -7.39 10.94
N ILE A 482 27.71 -6.25 10.89
CA ILE A 482 28.83 -6.03 9.98
C ILE A 482 30.01 -6.82 10.53
N LYS A 483 30.69 -7.59 9.66
CA LYS A 483 31.87 -8.41 10.04
C LYS A 483 33.13 -7.97 9.28
N GLU A 484 32.98 -7.10 8.30
CA GLU A 484 34.08 -6.61 7.48
C GLU A 484 34.88 -5.56 8.25
N SER A 485 36.10 -5.94 8.69
CA SER A 485 37.00 -5.03 9.43
C SER A 485 37.29 -3.73 8.68
N ARG A 486 37.28 -3.74 7.34
CA ARG A 486 37.45 -2.53 6.52
C ARG A 486 36.34 -1.51 6.79
N ILE A 487 35.10 -1.95 6.94
CA ILE A 487 33.96 -1.07 7.26
C ILE A 487 34.05 -0.64 8.72
N ILE A 488 34.18 -1.59 9.65
CA ILE A 488 34.20 -1.34 11.11
C ILE A 488 35.28 -0.33 11.49
N SER A 489 36.47 -0.42 10.87
CA SER A 489 37.60 0.46 11.19
C SER A 489 37.42 1.94 10.79
N LYS A 490 36.33 2.28 10.10
CA LYS A 490 35.98 3.66 9.70
C LYS A 490 35.08 4.37 10.71
N TYR A 491 34.55 3.62 11.67
CA TYR A 491 33.59 4.11 12.65
C TYR A 491 34.18 4.02 14.05
N GLU A 492 34.09 5.11 14.81
CA GLU A 492 34.43 5.13 16.24
C GLU A 492 33.52 4.19 17.05
N LEU A 493 32.22 4.13 16.70
CA LEU A 493 31.29 3.16 17.27
C LEU A 493 31.59 1.71 16.84
N GLY A 494 32.55 1.51 15.94
CA GLY A 494 33.16 0.22 15.65
C GLY A 494 34.03 -0.32 16.81
N LYS A 495 34.43 0.55 17.74
CA LYS A 495 35.22 0.21 18.92
C LYS A 495 34.33 -0.16 20.10
N ASN A 496 34.83 -1.01 20.98
CA ASN A 496 34.20 -1.27 22.29
C ASN A 496 34.61 -0.20 23.32
N ALA A 497 34.07 -0.30 24.54
CA ALA A 497 34.40 0.59 25.66
C ALA A 497 35.89 0.63 26.06
N LYS A 498 36.73 -0.29 25.56
CA LYS A 498 38.19 -0.29 25.76
C LYS A 498 38.96 0.35 24.58
N GLY A 499 38.26 0.96 23.62
CA GLY A 499 38.85 1.59 22.43
C GLY A 499 39.37 0.60 21.39
N LYS A 500 39.04 -0.69 21.48
CA LYS A 500 39.48 -1.71 20.50
C LYS A 500 38.36 -1.98 19.49
N TYR A 501 38.70 -2.04 18.20
CA TYR A 501 37.78 -2.47 17.15
C TYR A 501 37.25 -3.88 17.43
N GLN A 502 35.94 -4.02 17.26
CA GLN A 502 35.24 -5.28 17.46
C GLN A 502 35.33 -6.13 16.18
N SER A 503 35.22 -7.46 16.31
CA SER A 503 35.20 -8.36 15.15
C SER A 503 33.86 -8.36 14.42
N LYS A 504 32.80 -7.90 15.09
CA LYS A 504 31.47 -7.74 14.55
C LYS A 504 30.73 -6.64 15.29
N VAL A 505 29.94 -5.84 14.58
CA VAL A 505 29.20 -4.70 15.15
C VAL A 505 27.80 -4.67 14.53
N GLY A 506 26.78 -4.43 15.34
CA GLY A 506 25.41 -4.28 14.86
C GLY A 506 25.31 -3.14 13.84
N ARG A 507 24.56 -3.36 12.75
CA ARG A 507 24.35 -2.35 11.71
C ARG A 507 23.77 -1.07 12.30
N ASP A 508 22.73 -1.22 13.12
CA ASP A 508 22.05 -0.15 13.86
C ASP A 508 23.03 0.77 14.62
N ILE A 509 24.08 0.22 15.23
CA ILE A 509 25.12 0.98 15.94
C ILE A 509 25.93 1.85 14.98
N LEU A 510 26.41 1.30 13.86
CA LEU A 510 27.21 2.06 12.90
C LEU A 510 26.39 3.14 12.19
N PHE A 511 25.09 2.91 12.01
CA PHE A 511 24.17 3.89 11.44
C PHE A 511 24.01 5.13 12.33
N ILE A 512 24.19 5.05 13.66
CA ILE A 512 24.16 6.22 14.54
C ILE A 512 25.26 7.21 14.12
N GLU A 513 26.52 6.75 14.09
CA GLU A 513 27.65 7.58 13.68
C GLU A 513 27.54 8.01 12.22
N ARG A 514 27.12 7.11 11.34
CA ARG A 514 26.96 7.42 9.93
C ARG A 514 25.93 8.52 9.70
N ASN A 515 24.77 8.46 10.36
CA ASN A 515 23.74 9.48 10.20
C ASN A 515 24.16 10.83 10.78
N LEU A 516 24.92 10.84 11.88
CA LEU A 516 25.54 12.07 12.40
C LEU A 516 26.59 12.66 11.44
N SER A 517 27.26 11.83 10.63
CA SER A 517 28.18 12.29 9.59
C SER A 517 27.45 12.94 8.41
N PHE A 518 26.18 12.62 8.18
CA PHE A 518 25.36 13.31 7.16
C PHE A 518 24.88 14.70 7.61
N LEU A 519 24.70 14.91 8.91
CA LEU A 519 24.24 16.18 9.45
C LEU A 519 25.30 17.29 9.40
N LYS A 520 24.89 18.48 8.95
CA LYS A 520 25.63 19.72 9.21
C LYS A 520 25.61 20.07 10.71
N PRO A 521 26.56 20.86 11.22
CA PRO A 521 26.45 21.46 12.56
C PRO A 521 25.08 22.14 12.76
N GLY A 522 24.41 21.85 13.88
CA GLY A 522 23.09 22.41 14.19
C GLY A 522 21.92 21.67 13.52
N GLY A 523 22.21 20.79 12.56
CA GLY A 523 21.22 19.89 11.96
C GLY A 523 20.66 18.88 12.97
N ARG A 524 19.50 18.30 12.65
CA ARG A 524 18.73 17.46 13.56
C ARG A 524 18.35 16.11 12.95
N MET A 525 18.26 15.09 13.78
CA MET A 525 17.97 13.74 13.34
C MET A 525 16.90 13.06 14.19
N ALA A 526 16.06 12.25 13.55
CA ALA A 526 15.26 11.22 14.19
C ALA A 526 15.72 9.83 13.69
N ILE A 527 16.10 8.95 14.61
CA ILE A 527 16.54 7.59 14.26
C ILE A 527 15.78 6.55 15.10
N VAL A 528 15.20 5.57 14.42
CA VAL A 528 14.52 4.45 15.08
C VAL A 528 15.56 3.40 15.45
N LEU A 529 15.61 3.00 16.72
CA LEU A 529 16.58 2.04 17.24
C LEU A 529 15.93 1.05 18.23
N PRO A 530 16.52 -0.14 18.43
CA PRO A 530 16.11 -1.04 19.50
C PRO A 530 16.24 -0.35 20.87
N GLN A 531 15.24 -0.50 21.74
CA GLN A 531 15.24 0.17 23.05
C GLN A 531 16.48 -0.19 23.90
N GLY A 532 17.02 -1.38 23.70
CA GLY A 532 18.26 -1.86 24.33
C GLY A 532 19.43 -0.88 24.27
N ARG A 533 19.56 -0.12 23.17
CA ARG A 533 20.65 0.85 22.97
C ARG A 533 20.62 1.98 24.01
N PHE A 534 19.44 2.30 24.52
CA PHE A 534 19.24 3.40 25.45
C PHE A 534 19.35 2.99 26.93
N ASN A 535 19.18 1.71 27.26
CA ASN A 535 19.11 1.27 28.66
C ASN A 535 20.15 0.19 29.05
N ASN A 536 20.73 -0.55 28.11
CA ASN A 536 21.72 -1.56 28.43
C ASN A 536 23.01 -0.93 28.96
N SER A 537 23.55 -1.49 30.04
CA SER A 537 24.83 -1.05 30.63
C SER A 537 26.01 -1.27 29.69
N SER A 538 25.99 -2.34 28.90
CA SER A 538 27.02 -2.65 27.88
C SER A 538 27.09 -1.57 26.79
N ASP A 539 26.00 -0.87 26.54
CA ASP A 539 25.83 0.06 25.43
C ASP A 539 26.10 1.52 25.87
N LYS A 540 26.66 1.72 27.07
CA LYS A 540 27.02 3.05 27.60
C LYS A 540 27.90 3.84 26.62
N TYR A 541 28.89 3.19 25.99
CA TYR A 541 29.80 3.84 25.05
C TYR A 541 29.07 4.48 23.85
N ILE A 542 27.91 3.95 23.45
CA ILE A 542 27.07 4.51 22.39
C ILE A 542 26.45 5.82 22.89
N ARG A 543 25.92 5.85 24.11
CA ARG A 543 25.34 7.06 24.72
C ARG A 543 26.40 8.13 24.98
N ASP A 544 27.59 7.72 25.40
CA ASP A 544 28.74 8.62 25.56
C ASP A 544 29.10 9.27 24.21
N TYR A 545 29.16 8.48 23.13
CA TYR A 545 29.41 8.99 21.78
C TYR A 545 28.30 9.96 21.32
N ILE A 546 27.03 9.63 21.53
CA ILE A 546 25.90 10.50 21.15
C ILE A 546 25.98 11.84 21.88
N THR A 547 26.13 11.83 23.21
CA THR A 547 26.15 13.04 24.04
C THR A 547 27.38 13.92 23.77
N GLU A 548 28.51 13.31 23.39
CA GLU A 548 29.71 14.06 23.01
C GLU A 548 29.52 14.84 21.69
N ASN A 549 28.75 14.29 20.75
CA ASN A 549 28.57 14.85 19.41
C ASN A 549 27.25 15.62 19.21
N CYS A 550 26.23 15.37 20.04
CA CYS A 550 24.90 15.94 19.90
C CYS A 550 24.19 16.23 21.22
N ARG A 551 23.27 17.20 21.17
CA ARG A 551 22.20 17.37 22.15
C ARG A 551 21.13 16.29 21.94
N ILE A 552 20.74 15.60 22.99
CA ILE A 552 19.55 14.75 22.96
C ILE A 552 18.32 15.64 23.14
N LEU A 553 17.42 15.67 22.15
CA LEU A 553 16.19 16.45 22.19
C LEU A 553 15.07 15.64 22.85
N ALA A 554 14.89 14.40 22.39
CA ALA A 554 13.85 13.51 22.87
C ALA A 554 14.21 12.03 22.73
N VAL A 555 13.61 11.22 23.60
CA VAL A 555 13.56 9.75 23.46
C VAL A 555 12.11 9.31 23.59
N VAL A 556 11.54 8.79 22.50
CA VAL A 556 10.15 8.32 22.45
C VAL A 556 10.12 6.80 22.39
N GLY A 557 9.68 6.17 23.47
CA GLY A 557 9.48 4.71 23.54
C GLY A 557 8.23 4.29 22.77
N LEU A 558 8.36 3.38 21.81
CA LEU A 558 7.24 2.89 21.01
C LEU A 558 6.58 1.67 21.68
N HIS A 559 5.28 1.48 21.41
CA HIS A 559 4.56 0.31 21.89
C HIS A 559 5.10 -0.97 21.21
N GLY A 560 5.13 -2.10 21.93
CA GLY A 560 5.76 -3.35 21.45
C GLY A 560 5.12 -3.99 20.21
N ASN A 561 3.92 -3.53 19.82
CA ASN A 561 3.20 -4.02 18.65
C ASN A 561 3.44 -3.19 17.39
N VAL A 562 4.12 -2.03 17.47
CA VAL A 562 4.28 -1.10 16.34
C VAL A 562 4.88 -1.79 15.10
N PHE A 563 5.91 -2.61 15.31
CA PHE A 563 6.61 -3.34 14.23
C PHE A 563 6.13 -4.79 14.02
N LYS A 564 5.02 -5.19 14.64
CA LYS A 564 4.37 -6.47 14.33
C LYS A 564 3.70 -6.43 12.95
N PRO A 565 3.59 -7.59 12.27
CA PRO A 565 4.03 -8.92 12.68
C PRO A 565 5.53 -9.19 12.50
N HIS A 566 6.29 -8.24 11.95
CA HIS A 566 7.67 -8.49 11.52
C HIS A 566 8.66 -8.68 12.69
N THR A 567 8.52 -7.90 13.77
CA THR A 567 9.32 -8.07 14.98
C THR A 567 8.55 -7.66 16.24
N GLY A 568 8.82 -8.36 17.34
CA GLY A 568 8.38 -7.99 18.69
C GLY A 568 9.42 -7.18 19.48
N THR A 569 10.55 -6.83 18.86
CA THR A 569 11.58 -6.00 19.50
C THR A 569 10.99 -4.64 19.86
N LYS A 570 11.05 -4.28 21.15
CA LYS A 570 10.64 -2.94 21.58
C LYS A 570 11.65 -1.91 21.08
N THR A 571 11.16 -0.89 20.40
CA THR A 571 11.95 0.16 19.75
C THR A 571 11.69 1.52 20.37
N SER A 572 12.57 2.46 20.10
CA SER A 572 12.40 3.86 20.48
C SER A 572 12.94 4.76 19.37
N VAL A 573 12.38 5.95 19.26
CA VAL A 573 12.90 6.99 18.36
C VAL A 573 13.77 7.94 19.18
N LEU A 574 15.02 8.09 18.76
CA LEU A 574 15.95 9.07 19.31
C LEU A 574 15.93 10.33 18.44
N PHE A 575 15.67 11.47 19.06
CA PHE A 575 15.79 12.79 18.45
C PHE A 575 17.03 13.50 18.98
N VAL A 576 17.89 13.97 18.09
CA VAL A 576 19.11 14.71 18.45
C VAL A 576 19.30 15.93 17.56
N GLN A 577 20.04 16.91 18.08
CA GLN A 577 20.58 18.03 17.33
C GLN A 577 22.10 18.04 17.44
N LYS A 578 22.80 18.09 16.32
CA LYS A 578 24.27 18.12 16.31
C LYS A 578 24.75 19.43 16.94
N TRP A 579 25.75 19.33 17.81
CA TRP A 579 26.31 20.52 18.46
C TRP A 579 26.79 21.54 17.42
N ASP A 580 26.56 22.82 17.71
CA ASP A 580 26.92 23.96 16.87
C ASP A 580 27.03 25.22 17.70
N ASP A 581 27.96 26.11 17.35
CA ASP A 581 28.25 27.28 18.19
C ASP A 581 27.10 28.30 18.23
N GLU A 582 26.23 28.32 17.22
CA GLU A 582 25.15 29.30 17.10
C GLU A 582 23.77 28.67 17.38
N LEU A 583 23.42 27.60 16.65
CA LEU A 583 22.09 27.01 16.66
C LEU A 583 21.86 26.04 17.83
N CYS A 584 22.92 25.37 18.30
CA CYS A 584 22.83 24.41 19.39
C CYS A 584 24.14 24.34 20.20
N PRO A 585 24.47 25.37 21.01
CA PRO A 585 25.71 25.40 21.77
C PRO A 585 25.83 24.21 22.71
N LYS A 586 27.04 23.62 22.78
CA LYS A 586 27.29 22.47 23.67
C LYS A 586 27.06 22.84 25.13
N LYS A 587 26.27 22.02 25.82
CA LYS A 587 25.96 22.15 27.25
C LYS A 587 26.08 20.79 27.92
N ASP A 588 26.62 20.78 29.15
CA ASP A 588 26.75 19.56 29.93
C ASP A 588 25.41 19.11 30.53
N ASP A 589 24.55 20.06 30.90
CA ASP A 589 23.22 19.80 31.46
C ASP A 589 22.15 20.54 30.65
N TYR A 590 21.10 19.82 30.27
CA TYR A 590 19.99 20.32 29.48
C TYR A 590 18.76 19.41 29.62
N PRO A 591 17.54 19.96 29.55
CA PRO A 591 16.32 19.16 29.56
C PRO A 591 16.24 18.24 28.34
N ILE A 592 15.79 17.00 28.56
CA ILE A 592 15.51 16.00 27.53
C ILE A 592 14.04 15.60 27.64
N PHE A 593 13.33 15.60 26.51
CA PHE A 593 11.94 15.17 26.47
C PHE A 593 11.83 13.64 26.41
N PHE A 594 11.21 13.04 27.43
CA PHE A 594 10.95 11.61 27.45
C PHE A 594 9.45 11.34 27.31
N ALA A 595 9.09 10.49 26.36
CA ALA A 595 7.70 10.05 26.18
C ALA A 595 7.64 8.55 25.89
N THR A 596 6.47 7.96 26.09
CA THR A 596 6.19 6.56 25.75
C THR A 596 4.79 6.47 25.18
N MET A 597 4.69 5.87 24.00
CA MET A 597 3.42 5.54 23.35
C MET A 597 2.63 4.56 24.23
N LYS A 598 1.45 4.97 24.69
CA LYS A 598 0.62 4.18 25.61
C LYS A 598 -0.40 3.33 24.87
N LYS A 599 -0.93 3.83 23.75
CA LYS A 599 -1.97 3.11 23.00
C LYS A 599 -1.33 2.13 22.02
N PRO A 600 -1.83 0.88 21.94
CA PRO A 600 -1.41 -0.02 20.88
C PRO A 600 -2.03 0.45 19.56
N SER A 601 -1.19 0.73 18.57
CA SER A 601 -1.62 0.98 17.18
C SER A 601 -1.95 -0.29 16.40
N LYS A 602 -1.51 -1.43 16.92
CA LYS A 602 -1.72 -2.76 16.35
C LYS A 602 -2.03 -3.76 17.45
N ASP A 603 -2.83 -4.77 17.11
CA ASP A 603 -3.08 -5.91 17.98
C ASP A 603 -1.85 -6.87 18.02
N ASN A 604 -2.04 -8.05 18.62
CA ASN A 604 -0.96 -9.04 18.73
C ASN A 604 -0.66 -9.77 17.42
N SER A 605 -1.59 -9.82 16.47
CA SER A 605 -1.41 -10.33 15.10
C SER A 605 -0.66 -9.34 14.22
N GLY A 606 -0.63 -8.06 14.59
CA GLY A 606 -0.06 -6.98 13.77
C GLY A 606 -1.10 -6.23 12.94
N GLU A 607 -2.38 -6.51 13.14
CA GLU A 607 -3.48 -5.79 12.47
C GLU A 607 -3.69 -4.42 13.11
N LYS A 608 -3.91 -3.40 12.28
CA LYS A 608 -4.07 -2.00 12.73
C LYS A 608 -5.35 -1.86 13.56
N LEU A 609 -5.23 -1.25 14.73
CA LEU A 609 -6.39 -0.87 15.54
C LEU A 609 -6.93 0.47 15.02
N VAL A 610 -8.25 0.58 14.90
CA VAL A 610 -8.92 1.75 14.32
C VAL A 610 -9.52 2.60 15.43
N ARG A 611 -9.47 3.92 15.26
CA ARG A 611 -10.04 4.89 16.19
C ARG A 611 -11.56 4.91 16.09
N VAL A 612 -12.22 4.94 17.25
CA VAL A 612 -13.67 5.06 17.37
C VAL A 612 -14.04 6.31 18.19
N ASP A 613 -15.21 6.88 17.93
CA ASP A 613 -15.79 7.98 18.69
C ASP A 613 -16.45 7.50 19.99
N ASP A 614 -16.99 8.45 20.77
CA ASP A 614 -17.67 8.17 22.05
C ASP A 614 -18.91 7.27 21.91
N GLN A 615 -19.45 7.12 20.70
CA GLN A 615 -20.60 6.28 20.38
C GLN A 615 -20.17 4.90 19.84
N GLY A 616 -18.86 4.66 19.73
CA GLY A 616 -18.27 3.43 19.18
C GLY A 616 -18.27 3.37 17.66
N GLN A 617 -18.53 4.48 16.95
CA GLN A 617 -18.44 4.56 15.50
C GLN A 617 -17.01 4.82 15.06
N ILE A 618 -16.61 4.22 13.94
CA ILE A 618 -15.27 4.41 13.37
C ILE A 618 -15.09 5.87 12.92
N ILE A 619 -13.99 6.48 13.33
CA ILE A 619 -13.59 7.82 12.87
C ILE A 619 -12.84 7.68 11.56
N LEU A 620 -13.25 8.46 10.57
CA LEU A 620 -12.59 8.58 9.28
C LEU A 620 -11.88 9.93 9.15
N ASP A 621 -10.78 9.97 8.40
CA ASP A 621 -10.16 11.23 7.99
C ASP A 621 -11.03 11.99 6.97
N GLU A 622 -10.60 13.19 6.58
CA GLU A 622 -11.30 14.02 5.58
C GLU A 622 -11.42 13.37 4.18
N HIS A 623 -10.77 12.23 3.97
CA HIS A 623 -10.77 11.46 2.73
C HIS A 623 -11.52 10.12 2.86
N GLY A 624 -12.16 9.87 4.01
CA GLY A 624 -12.94 8.65 4.24
C GLY A 624 -12.11 7.44 4.65
N HIS A 625 -10.85 7.61 5.06
CA HIS A 625 -9.99 6.51 5.50
C HIS A 625 -10.00 6.30 7.02
N LEU A 626 -9.76 5.06 7.43
CA LEU A 626 -9.68 4.66 8.83
C LEU A 626 -8.48 5.34 9.53
N ILE A 627 -8.74 6.01 10.66
CA ILE A 627 -7.68 6.54 11.51
C ILE A 627 -7.14 5.43 12.42
N VAL A 628 -5.82 5.25 12.45
CA VAL A 628 -5.18 4.25 13.34
C VAL A 628 -5.18 4.76 14.80
N ASP A 629 -5.56 3.90 15.74
CA ASP A 629 -5.60 4.25 17.16
C ASP A 629 -4.19 4.41 17.74
N HIS A 630 -3.77 5.64 18.03
CA HIS A 630 -2.51 5.92 18.74
C HIS A 630 -2.57 7.23 19.54
N ASP A 631 -1.51 7.49 20.32
CA ASP A 631 -1.31 8.71 21.11
C ASP A 631 -0.03 9.50 20.70
N LEU A 632 0.45 9.29 19.47
CA LEU A 632 1.68 9.92 18.97
C LEU A 632 1.50 11.37 18.50
N PHE A 633 0.39 11.71 17.87
CA PHE A 633 0.05 13.06 17.41
C PHE A 633 -1.46 13.20 17.18
N ASN A 634 -1.95 14.44 17.01
CA ASN A 634 -3.34 14.70 16.68
C ASN A 634 -3.64 14.64 15.16
N HIS A 635 -4.84 14.22 14.78
CA HIS A 635 -5.26 14.18 13.39
C HIS A 635 -5.95 15.48 12.99
N ASP A 636 -5.20 16.59 13.08
CA ASP A 636 -5.64 17.94 12.69
C ASP A 636 -6.95 18.37 13.38
N GLY A 637 -7.06 18.03 14.68
CA GLY A 637 -8.22 18.33 15.53
C GLY A 637 -9.27 17.22 15.62
N LEU A 638 -9.15 16.14 14.83
CA LEU A 638 -10.05 14.97 14.93
C LEU A 638 -9.76 14.09 16.15
N THR A 639 -8.56 14.19 16.71
CA THR A 639 -8.15 13.46 17.91
C THR A 639 -7.45 14.39 18.90
N GLU A 640 -7.35 13.95 20.15
CA GLU A 640 -6.59 14.65 21.21
C GLU A 640 -5.11 14.82 20.84
N ASP A 641 -4.48 15.85 21.43
CA ASP A 641 -3.05 16.13 21.33
C ASP A 641 -2.21 14.96 21.86
N GLY A 642 -1.15 14.64 21.11
CA GLY A 642 -0.27 13.53 21.39
C GLY A 642 1.15 13.95 21.78
N ILE A 643 2.07 13.01 21.62
CA ILE A 643 3.49 13.18 21.93
C ILE A 643 4.13 14.30 21.09
N ALA A 644 3.78 14.42 19.81
CA ALA A 644 4.35 15.43 18.91
C ALA A 644 3.95 16.86 19.31
N GLU A 645 2.69 17.09 19.67
CA GLU A 645 2.21 18.40 20.13
C GLU A 645 2.85 18.76 21.48
N ALA A 646 2.92 17.82 22.42
CA ALA A 646 3.62 18.02 23.69
C ALA A 646 5.12 18.32 23.52
N PHE A 647 5.78 17.69 22.54
CA PHE A 647 7.15 18.03 22.19
C PHE A 647 7.28 19.42 21.58
N ALA A 648 6.32 19.86 20.74
CA ALA A 648 6.34 21.21 20.18
C ALA A 648 6.23 22.28 21.28
N GLU A 649 5.40 22.06 22.31
CA GLU A 649 5.35 22.94 23.49
C GLU A 649 6.67 22.97 24.26
N PHE A 650 7.26 21.79 24.50
CA PHE A 650 8.58 21.67 25.11
C PHE A 650 9.65 22.40 24.30
N ALA A 651 9.68 22.20 22.97
CA ALA A 651 10.65 22.79 22.07
C ALA A 651 10.58 24.33 22.10
N LYS A 652 9.37 24.89 22.09
CA LYS A 652 9.15 26.34 22.24
C LYS A 652 9.66 26.86 23.59
N LYS A 653 9.33 26.15 24.68
CA LYS A 653 9.79 26.51 26.03
C LYS A 653 11.30 26.48 26.18
N GLU A 654 11.96 25.50 25.57
CA GLU A 654 13.41 25.34 25.58
C GLU A 654 14.15 26.17 24.53
N GLY A 655 13.42 26.97 23.75
CA GLY A 655 13.98 27.86 22.74
C GLY A 655 14.68 27.13 21.59
N LEU A 656 14.18 25.97 21.18
CA LEU A 656 14.71 25.26 20.02
C LEU A 656 14.36 26.04 18.74
N THR A 657 15.38 26.47 18.00
CA THR A 657 15.26 27.43 16.88
C THR A 657 14.32 26.98 15.76
N PHE A 658 14.19 25.67 15.54
CA PHE A 658 13.31 25.09 14.52
C PHE A 658 11.83 25.04 14.96
N PHE A 659 11.46 25.59 16.12
CA PHE A 659 10.07 25.77 16.58
C PHE A 659 9.75 27.22 16.99
N GLN A 660 10.66 28.16 16.72
CA GLN A 660 10.51 29.59 17.01
C GLN A 660 9.75 30.34 15.93
#